data_AF-A0A7C2PMZ5-F1
#
_entry.id   AF-A0A7C2PMZ5-F1
#
_cell.length_a   1.000
_cell.length_b   1.000
_cell.length_c   1.000
_cell.angle_alpha   90.00
_cell.angle_beta   90.00
_cell.angle_gamma   90.00
#
_symmetry.space_group_name_H-M   'P 1'
#
loop_
_entity.id
_entity.type
_entity.pdbx_description
1 polymer ?
#
loop_
_entity_poly.entity_id
_entity_poly.type
_entity_poly.pdbx_seq_one_letter_code
_entity_poly.pdbx_strand_id
1 'polypeptide(L)'
;MKRYQLLLVIILSLWLAWWAPSALADTPYVTWTPGPGGELFMTQDAYIPVDEVRLPVTGPEDLYMTTNGMIYLADTGNGRIVQLTTDYDIVAEYGKGVLARPTGVFVDDEGTVFVADAGLNQVVIFAADGTLRQQFGRPQEPLFGKRREFLPRKIAVDRRKNLYIISEGSVQGVIQLNPDGRFIGNVAANTAQMSLRMILQRMFLSEEQLAQLVRNEAASPSNVIIDQQSMLYTITASTFPDQSIRKFTVAGRNILPPVYGSTSFRDIYVDPAGLLVTVDGDGRIFEYDNNGTLLFMFNARDNGDQRRGTLINPTGIARYNDTIYVLDKDKNALLVYRETAFASIVHQAMRLYLAGFYLEAQPYFNQVLNYNGSFIMAYQGIADAAFRAGDYQTALTAYRYAEDRIGYSEAFWELRNIFLQRYLGPAIIVLVIGATAQRIFRHLERRHHWLDPVRASLHTIRRYRLVDDAAFLFRFISKPADSFSYIKTGERGSLGFALGIYLWVIVVYVLSLYLMGFPFNAYAYPSQIRVENEIIVPIVLLGLWNVANYLVSTISDGEGRVRDVVIGTAYSLFPYALFMPLVIALSNVLTLNEAFLVSFSQQLIWGWTGLMLFIMVREIHNYTLSETTTNILRTLFTMVMLSLTAYILYLLFGQLIDFVVTIWQEIGLRG
;
A
#
# COMPACT_ATOMS: atom_id res chain seq x y z
N MET A 1 -55.58 35.47 34.37
CA MET A 1 -54.98 34.47 33.46
C MET A 1 -53.58 34.82 32.96
N LYS A 2 -53.26 36.08 32.61
CA LYS A 2 -51.95 36.44 32.00
C LYS A 2 -50.70 36.23 32.88
N ARG A 3 -50.78 36.37 34.22
CA ARG A 3 -49.62 36.20 35.11
C ARG A 3 -49.14 34.75 35.25
N TYR A 4 -50.07 33.79 35.28
CA TYR A 4 -49.73 32.37 35.37
C TYR A 4 -49.15 31.84 34.05
N GLN A 5 -49.60 32.36 32.91
CA GLN A 5 -49.02 32.01 31.61
C GLN A 5 -47.58 32.51 31.47
N LEU A 6 -47.26 33.71 31.97
CA LEU A 6 -45.89 34.23 31.96
C LEU A 6 -44.96 33.40 32.85
N LEU A 7 -45.43 33.01 34.04
CA LEU A 7 -44.70 32.12 34.94
C LEU A 7 -44.47 30.74 34.33
N LEU A 8 -45.47 30.20 33.63
CA LEU A 8 -45.34 28.91 32.96
C LEU A 8 -44.34 28.97 31.80
N VAL A 9 -44.32 30.06 31.03
CA VAL A 9 -43.33 30.27 29.96
C VAL A 9 -41.91 30.42 30.52
N ILE A 10 -41.73 31.14 31.64
CA ILE A 10 -40.42 31.29 32.30
C ILE A 10 -39.94 29.96 32.87
N ILE A 11 -40.84 29.17 33.48
CA ILE A 11 -40.48 27.84 33.98
C ILE A 11 -40.15 26.90 32.82
N LEU A 12 -40.92 26.94 31.72
CA LEU A 12 -40.66 26.11 30.54
C LEU A 12 -39.33 26.51 29.87
N SER A 13 -39.01 27.80 29.79
CA SER A 13 -37.75 28.26 29.20
C SER A 13 -36.54 27.97 30.10
N LEU A 14 -36.68 28.03 31.42
CA LEU A 14 -35.65 27.57 32.37
C LEU A 14 -35.48 26.05 32.32
N TRP A 15 -36.56 25.28 32.12
CA TRP A 15 -36.49 23.83 31.98
C TRP A 15 -35.85 23.40 30.65
N LEU A 16 -36.17 24.11 29.55
CA LEU A 16 -35.52 23.95 28.25
C LEU A 16 -34.06 24.37 28.26
N ALA A 17 -33.69 25.41 29.03
CA ALA A 17 -32.29 25.80 29.22
C ALA A 17 -31.50 24.77 30.05
N TRP A 18 -32.16 24.06 30.97
CA TRP A 18 -31.55 22.95 31.73
C TRP A 18 -31.37 21.68 30.88
N TRP A 19 -32.21 21.52 29.85
CA TRP A 19 -32.16 20.44 28.87
C TRP A 19 -31.45 20.84 27.57
N ALA A 20 -30.82 22.01 27.50
CA ALA A 20 -29.99 22.35 26.37
C ALA A 20 -28.83 21.34 26.35
N PRO A 21 -28.76 20.43 25.36
CA PRO A 21 -27.59 19.59 25.25
C PRO A 21 -26.40 20.51 25.13
N SER A 22 -25.37 20.30 25.94
CA SER A 22 -24.06 20.89 25.69
C SER A 22 -23.71 20.56 24.24
N ALA A 23 -23.65 21.58 23.39
CA ALA A 23 -23.20 21.41 22.02
C ALA A 23 -21.75 20.92 22.11
N LEU A 24 -21.55 19.60 22.03
CA LEU A 24 -20.28 19.03 21.65
C LEU A 24 -20.08 19.50 20.22
N ALA A 25 -19.23 20.51 20.04
CA ALA A 25 -18.82 20.94 18.71
C ALA A 25 -18.23 19.70 18.03
N ASP A 26 -18.88 19.27 16.96
CA ASP A 26 -18.38 18.19 16.11
C ASP A 26 -16.97 18.57 15.66
N THR A 27 -16.06 17.59 15.63
CA THR A 27 -14.71 17.82 15.14
C THR A 27 -14.78 18.37 13.71
N PRO A 28 -13.92 19.33 13.33
CA PRO A 28 -13.99 19.93 12.00
C PRO A 28 -13.42 19.02 10.91
N TYR A 29 -12.96 17.82 11.29
CA TYR A 29 -12.27 16.86 10.45
C TYR A 29 -12.70 15.44 10.82
N VAL A 30 -12.23 14.49 10.05
CA VAL A 30 -12.51 13.08 10.27
C VAL A 30 -11.21 12.30 10.40
N THR A 31 -11.20 11.29 11.26
CA THR A 31 -10.07 10.38 11.41
C THR A 31 -10.20 9.15 10.51
N TRP A 32 -9.11 8.82 9.83
CA TRP A 32 -8.99 7.70 8.92
C TRP A 32 -7.92 6.72 9.42
N THR A 33 -8.11 5.44 9.12
CA THR A 33 -7.14 4.37 9.40
C THR A 33 -7.07 3.42 8.20
N PRO A 34 -5.93 2.72 7.97
CA PRO A 34 -5.89 1.63 7.00
C PRO A 34 -6.87 0.52 7.38
N GLY A 35 -7.69 0.10 6.43
CA GLY A 35 -8.55 -1.07 6.54
C GLY A 35 -8.25 -2.12 5.46
N PRO A 36 -9.19 -3.05 5.24
CA PRO A 36 -9.07 -4.11 4.25
C PRO A 36 -8.76 -3.57 2.84
N GLY A 37 -7.85 -4.22 2.12
CA GLY A 37 -7.41 -3.82 0.77
C GLY A 37 -6.41 -2.66 0.73
N GLY A 38 -5.94 -2.17 1.89
CA GLY A 38 -5.08 -0.99 1.97
C GLY A 38 -5.81 0.34 1.77
N GLU A 39 -7.14 0.30 1.70
CA GLU A 39 -8.00 1.48 1.61
C GLU A 39 -8.14 2.16 2.98
N LEU A 40 -8.40 3.46 2.97
CA LEU A 40 -8.64 4.21 4.20
C LEU A 40 -10.12 4.14 4.61
N PHE A 41 -10.36 3.81 5.87
CA PHE A 41 -11.70 3.79 6.47
C PHE A 41 -11.84 4.85 7.54
N MET A 42 -13.04 5.44 7.57
CA MET A 42 -13.44 6.40 8.58
C MET A 42 -13.55 5.72 9.96
N THR A 43 -13.06 6.39 10.98
CA THR A 43 -13.04 5.93 12.37
C THR A 43 -13.60 6.97 13.33
N GLN A 44 -13.82 6.58 14.58
CA GLN A 44 -14.02 7.54 15.65
C GLN A 44 -12.80 8.45 15.75
N ASP A 45 -13.00 9.72 16.09
CA ASP A 45 -11.89 10.66 16.13
C ASP A 45 -10.79 10.23 17.10
N ALA A 46 -9.55 10.17 16.60
CA ALA A 46 -8.39 9.85 17.42
C ALA A 46 -8.01 11.03 18.31
N TYR A 47 -8.16 12.26 17.80
CA TYR A 47 -7.86 13.48 18.54
C TYR A 47 -8.96 14.52 18.35
N ILE A 48 -9.19 15.30 19.40
CA ILE A 48 -10.10 16.43 19.39
C ILE A 48 -9.33 17.75 19.58
N PRO A 49 -9.67 18.83 18.85
CA PRO A 49 -9.04 20.11 19.07
C PRO A 49 -9.54 20.70 20.39
N VAL A 50 -8.63 20.94 21.33
CA VAL A 50 -8.95 21.48 22.66
C VAL A 50 -8.58 22.95 22.79
N ASP A 51 -7.55 23.41 22.08
CA ASP A 51 -7.17 24.82 22.10
C ASP A 51 -6.52 25.35 20.83
N GLU A 52 -6.62 26.68 20.66
CA GLU A 52 -5.89 27.45 19.64
C GLU A 52 -5.31 28.68 20.33
N VAL A 53 -4.02 28.60 20.67
CA VAL A 53 -3.33 29.61 21.46
C VAL A 53 -2.63 30.56 20.51
N ARG A 54 -3.15 31.79 20.39
CA ARG A 54 -2.46 32.85 19.64
C ARG A 54 -1.26 33.35 20.41
N LEU A 55 -0.12 33.40 19.75
CA LEU A 55 1.15 33.74 20.36
C LEU A 55 1.65 35.09 19.83
N PRO A 56 2.38 35.89 20.63
CA PRO A 56 2.98 37.14 20.17
C PRO A 56 4.28 36.87 19.39
N VAL A 57 4.18 36.07 18.32
CA VAL A 57 5.26 35.66 17.42
C VAL A 57 4.92 36.05 15.98
N THR A 58 5.93 36.14 15.12
CA THR A 58 5.78 36.53 13.72
C THR A 58 6.43 35.49 12.82
N GLY A 59 5.62 34.75 12.07
CA GLY A 59 6.09 33.78 11.07
C GLY A 59 6.99 32.68 11.65
N PRO A 60 6.57 31.97 12.71
CA PRO A 60 7.41 31.00 13.38
C PRO A 60 7.65 29.75 12.51
N GLU A 61 8.91 29.29 12.43
CA GLU A 61 9.32 28.22 11.50
C GLU A 61 9.59 26.87 12.19
N ASP A 62 9.75 26.82 13.52
CA ASP A 62 10.06 25.58 14.21
C ASP A 62 9.52 25.54 15.65
N LEU A 63 9.22 24.33 16.10
CA LEU A 63 8.72 23.97 17.43
C LEU A 63 9.56 22.83 17.98
N TYR A 64 10.13 23.02 19.17
CA TYR A 64 10.75 21.94 19.92
C TYR A 64 10.16 21.88 21.32
N MET A 65 9.88 20.68 21.81
CA MET A 65 9.34 20.46 23.14
C MET A 65 10.22 19.50 23.92
N THR A 66 10.59 19.91 25.12
CA THR A 66 11.44 19.14 26.03
C THR A 66 10.64 18.09 26.80
N THR A 67 11.33 17.12 27.40
CA THR A 67 10.72 16.03 28.18
C THR A 67 9.99 16.49 29.44
N ASN A 68 10.26 17.71 29.92
CA ASN A 68 9.53 18.35 31.03
C ASN A 68 8.35 19.22 30.57
N GLY A 69 8.01 19.23 29.27
CA GLY A 69 6.85 19.94 28.72
C GLY A 69 7.08 21.42 28.41
N MET A 70 8.32 21.91 28.47
CA MET A 70 8.63 23.27 28.04
C MET A 70 8.68 23.35 26.51
N ILE A 71 8.10 24.42 25.97
CA ILE A 71 7.96 24.60 24.52
C ILE A 71 8.91 25.71 24.07
N TYR A 72 9.68 25.46 23.02
CA TYR A 72 10.61 26.41 22.41
C TYR A 72 10.20 26.66 20.97
N LEU A 73 10.05 27.93 20.60
CA LEU A 73 9.62 28.35 19.28
C LEU A 73 10.68 29.20 18.60
N ALA A 74 10.97 28.90 17.34
CA ALA A 74 11.76 29.78 16.49
C ALA A 74 10.87 30.90 15.93
N ASP A 75 10.87 32.05 16.62
CA ASP A 75 10.14 33.26 16.23
C ASP A 75 10.92 34.02 15.14
N THR A 76 10.90 33.44 13.94
CA THR A 76 11.77 33.80 12.81
C THR A 76 11.65 35.26 12.40
N GLY A 77 10.44 35.80 12.35
CA GLY A 77 10.19 37.19 11.96
C GLY A 77 10.68 38.22 12.99
N ASN A 78 10.81 37.82 14.25
CA ASN A 78 11.31 38.69 15.32
C ASN A 78 12.76 38.40 15.72
N GLY A 79 13.43 37.43 15.07
CA GLY A 79 14.84 37.12 15.31
C GLY A 79 15.15 36.65 16.74
N ARG A 80 14.31 35.77 17.30
CA ARG A 80 14.49 35.24 18.66
C ARG A 80 13.96 33.81 18.79
N ILE A 81 14.36 33.13 19.87
CA ILE A 81 13.68 31.92 20.35
C ILE A 81 12.82 32.30 21.56
N VAL A 82 11.58 31.81 21.60
CA VAL A 82 10.64 32.04 22.71
C VAL A 82 10.46 30.73 23.47
N GLN A 83 10.61 30.77 24.80
CA GLN A 83 10.31 29.65 25.69
C GLN A 83 8.97 29.87 26.39
N LEU A 84 8.10 28.86 26.29
CA LEU A 84 6.76 28.82 26.86
C LEU A 84 6.65 27.71 27.91
N THR A 85 5.81 27.93 28.92
CA THR A 85 5.34 26.88 29.84
C THR A 85 4.27 26.01 29.17
N THR A 86 3.83 24.96 29.87
CA THR A 86 2.66 24.17 29.48
C THR A 86 1.36 24.97 29.46
N ASP A 87 1.31 26.08 30.21
CA ASP A 87 0.18 27.04 30.23
C ASP A 87 0.34 28.16 29.19
N TYR A 88 1.34 28.03 28.31
CA TYR A 88 1.63 28.94 27.20
C TYR A 88 2.13 30.33 27.60
N ASP A 89 2.57 30.50 28.84
CA ASP A 89 3.19 31.73 29.31
C ASP A 89 4.64 31.84 28.83
N ILE A 90 5.04 33.01 28.31
CA ILE A 90 6.42 33.29 27.94
C ILE A 90 7.26 33.49 29.19
N VAL A 91 8.24 32.61 29.40
CA VAL A 91 9.13 32.66 30.57
C VAL A 91 10.55 33.10 30.24
N ALA A 92 10.99 32.95 28.98
CA ALA A 92 12.29 33.42 28.53
C ALA A 92 12.32 33.71 27.03
N GLU A 93 13.24 34.58 26.63
CA GLU A 93 13.57 34.88 25.23
C GLU A 93 15.07 34.74 25.03
N TYR A 94 15.48 34.12 23.93
CA TYR A 94 16.88 33.89 23.60
C TYR A 94 17.27 34.56 22.29
N GLY A 95 18.49 35.06 22.22
CA GLY A 95 19.12 35.51 20.98
C GLY A 95 18.58 36.80 20.38
N LYS A 96 17.72 37.56 21.09
CA LYS A 96 17.24 38.87 20.61
C LYS A 96 18.42 39.81 20.35
N GLY A 97 18.55 40.28 19.11
CA GLY A 97 19.68 41.12 18.66
C GLY A 97 20.97 40.36 18.34
N VAL A 98 20.98 39.03 18.51
CA VAL A 98 22.07 38.13 18.10
C VAL A 98 21.66 37.28 16.89
N LEU A 99 20.41 36.83 16.86
CA LEU A 99 19.81 36.07 15.77
C LEU A 99 19.18 37.02 14.74
N ALA A 100 19.18 36.62 13.48
CA ALA A 100 18.52 37.34 12.38
C ALA A 100 17.30 36.58 11.86
N ARG A 101 17.45 35.30 11.52
CA ARG A 101 16.35 34.47 10.98
C ARG A 101 16.48 33.03 11.50
N PRO A 102 16.18 32.79 12.79
CA PRO A 102 16.22 31.45 13.35
C PRO A 102 15.12 30.61 12.71
N THR A 103 15.47 29.45 12.15
CA THR A 103 14.51 28.55 11.48
C THR A 103 14.48 27.15 12.04
N GLY A 104 15.40 26.82 12.95
CA GLY A 104 15.44 25.52 13.61
C GLY A 104 15.91 25.66 15.05
N VAL A 105 15.30 24.93 15.97
CA VAL A 105 15.64 24.95 17.40
C VAL A 105 15.68 23.53 17.96
N PHE A 106 16.68 23.27 18.81
CA PHE A 106 16.79 22.05 19.59
C PHE A 106 17.27 22.40 21.00
N VAL A 107 16.73 21.74 22.02
CA VAL A 107 17.15 21.94 23.41
C VAL A 107 17.55 20.60 24.02
N ASP A 108 18.75 20.53 24.60
CA ASP A 108 19.22 19.32 25.27
C ASP A 108 18.72 19.19 26.71
N ASP A 109 18.99 18.05 27.34
CA ASP A 109 18.56 17.74 28.71
C ASP A 109 19.16 18.70 29.76
N GLU A 110 20.27 19.37 29.45
CA GLU A 110 20.90 20.40 30.29
C GLU A 110 20.32 21.82 30.07
N GLY A 111 19.36 21.97 29.15
CA GLY A 111 18.74 23.26 28.81
C GLY A 111 19.58 24.13 27.87
N THR A 112 20.62 23.58 27.24
CA THR A 112 21.40 24.27 26.20
C THR A 112 20.56 24.37 24.93
N VAL A 113 20.42 25.58 24.41
CA VAL A 113 19.59 25.89 23.23
C VAL A 113 20.46 25.98 21.99
N PHE A 114 20.25 25.09 21.03
CA PHE A 114 20.93 25.05 19.74
C PHE A 114 20.01 25.62 18.67
N VAL A 115 20.49 26.61 17.92
CA VAL A 115 19.69 27.36 16.96
C VAL A 115 20.34 27.32 15.58
N ALA A 116 19.58 26.93 14.57
CA ALA A 116 19.92 27.11 13.17
C ALA A 116 19.45 28.49 12.70
N ASP A 117 20.38 29.40 12.40
CA ASP A 117 20.06 30.73 11.87
C ASP A 117 20.35 30.79 10.36
N ALA A 118 19.28 30.70 9.57
CA ALA A 118 19.35 30.75 8.11
C ALA A 118 19.58 32.16 7.55
N GLY A 119 19.49 33.20 8.38
CA GLY A 119 19.75 34.59 7.98
C GLY A 119 21.24 34.93 8.11
N LEU A 120 21.89 34.37 9.13
CA LEU A 120 23.31 34.54 9.40
C LEU A 120 24.18 33.37 8.91
N ASN A 121 23.58 32.33 8.32
CA ASN A 121 24.26 31.16 7.78
C ASN A 121 25.14 30.45 8.83
N GLN A 122 24.63 30.35 10.06
CA GLN A 122 25.38 29.85 11.20
C GLN A 122 24.50 29.09 12.19
N VAL A 123 25.16 28.29 13.03
CA VAL A 123 24.57 27.71 14.24
C VAL A 123 24.97 28.57 15.42
N VAL A 124 24.02 28.84 16.31
CA VAL A 124 24.21 29.62 17.52
C VAL A 124 23.76 28.80 18.72
N ILE A 125 24.59 28.75 19.77
CA ILE A 125 24.36 27.94 20.96
C ILE A 125 24.27 28.85 22.18
N PHE A 126 23.15 28.78 22.90
CA PHE A 126 22.92 29.50 24.15
C PHE A 126 22.91 28.54 25.33
N ALA A 127 23.37 28.98 26.48
CA ALA A 127 23.14 28.30 27.75
C ALA A 127 21.68 28.46 28.19
N ALA A 128 21.27 27.68 29.20
CA ALA A 128 19.92 27.72 29.76
C ALA A 128 19.51 29.11 30.28
N ASP A 129 20.46 29.91 30.76
CA ASP A 129 20.26 31.29 31.24
C ASP A 129 20.18 32.34 30.12
N GLY A 130 20.33 31.93 28.86
CA GLY A 130 20.30 32.82 27.69
C GLY A 130 21.66 33.37 27.28
N THR A 131 22.74 33.04 27.99
CA THR A 131 24.09 33.49 27.62
C THR A 131 24.57 32.81 26.34
N LEU A 132 25.15 33.59 25.43
CA LEU A 132 25.74 33.06 24.20
C LEU A 132 27.00 32.25 24.55
N ARG A 133 26.99 30.95 24.24
CA ARG A 133 28.16 30.07 24.43
C ARG A 133 29.04 30.02 23.20
N GLN A 134 28.44 29.84 22.03
CA GLN A 134 29.18 29.60 20.81
C GLN A 134 28.37 29.97 19.57
N GLN A 135 29.08 30.35 18.50
CA GLN A 135 28.51 30.50 17.16
C GLN A 135 29.53 30.05 16.12
N PHE A 136 29.07 29.37 15.08
CA PHE A 136 29.92 28.95 13.97
C PHE A 136 29.14 28.87 12.66
N GLY A 137 29.77 29.35 11.59
CA GLY A 137 29.23 29.31 10.24
C GLY A 137 29.68 28.08 9.45
N ARG A 138 29.91 28.28 8.16
CA ARG A 138 30.37 27.25 7.23
C ARG A 138 31.62 26.50 7.74
N PRO A 139 31.60 25.15 7.78
CA PRO A 139 32.78 24.36 8.14
C PRO A 139 33.97 24.61 7.23
N GLN A 140 35.18 24.61 7.80
CA GLN A 140 36.42 24.91 7.08
C GLN A 140 37.10 23.66 6.52
N GLU A 141 36.68 22.47 6.95
CA GLU A 141 37.26 21.20 6.54
C GLU A 141 37.18 21.02 5.01
N PRO A 142 38.28 20.58 4.35
CA PRO A 142 38.28 20.33 2.91
C PRO A 142 37.18 19.36 2.44
N LEU A 143 36.82 18.39 3.30
CA LEU A 143 35.77 17.39 3.04
C LEU A 143 34.37 18.00 2.92
N PHE A 144 34.12 19.18 3.51
CA PHE A 144 32.83 19.86 3.37
C PHE A 144 32.61 20.41 1.95
N GLY A 145 33.70 20.70 1.23
CA GLY A 145 33.69 21.22 -0.13
C GLY A 145 33.92 22.73 -0.18
N LYS A 146 34.80 23.17 -1.09
CA LYS A 146 35.30 24.55 -1.16
C LYS A 146 34.26 25.62 -1.52
N ARG A 147 33.17 25.25 -2.21
CA ARG A 147 32.13 26.16 -2.70
C ARG A 147 30.73 25.83 -2.18
N ARG A 148 30.62 24.85 -1.27
CA ARG A 148 29.33 24.45 -0.71
C ARG A 148 28.84 25.51 0.26
N GLU A 149 27.64 26.02 0.04
CA GLU A 149 26.97 26.93 0.96
C GLU A 149 26.51 26.18 2.21
N PHE A 150 26.42 26.91 3.32
CA PHE A 150 25.93 26.38 4.60
C PHE A 150 24.76 27.26 5.04
N LEU A 151 23.55 26.78 4.76
CA LEU A 151 22.29 27.47 5.01
C LEU A 151 21.47 26.61 5.99
N PRO A 152 21.82 26.60 7.29
CA PRO A 152 21.20 25.70 8.25
C PRO A 152 19.71 26.05 8.40
N ARG A 153 18.84 25.06 8.21
CA ARG A 153 17.38 25.18 8.30
C ARG A 153 16.80 24.50 9.53
N LYS A 154 17.18 23.24 9.77
CA LYS A 154 16.76 22.44 10.93
C LYS A 154 18.00 21.86 11.62
N ILE A 155 17.91 21.66 12.92
CA ILE A 155 18.98 21.11 13.75
C ILE A 155 18.43 20.05 14.71
N ALA A 156 19.15 18.95 14.88
CA ALA A 156 18.92 17.93 15.90
C ALA A 156 20.26 17.56 16.54
N VAL A 157 20.26 17.17 17.81
CA VAL A 157 21.50 16.84 18.53
C VAL A 157 21.36 15.48 19.20
N ASP A 158 22.39 14.63 19.07
CA ASP A 158 22.42 13.33 19.73
C ASP A 158 22.88 13.43 21.20
N ARG A 159 22.81 12.32 21.94
CA ARG A 159 23.30 12.26 23.34
C ARG A 159 24.80 12.52 23.49
N ARG A 160 25.58 12.38 22.42
CA ARG A 160 27.02 12.66 22.36
C ARG A 160 27.31 14.12 21.97
N LYS A 161 26.27 14.95 21.84
CA LYS A 161 26.33 16.35 21.42
C LYS A 161 26.79 16.55 19.97
N ASN A 162 26.75 15.51 19.13
CA ASN A 162 26.92 15.69 17.69
C ASN A 162 25.67 16.35 17.11
N LEU A 163 25.89 17.31 16.22
CA LEU A 163 24.83 18.11 15.60
C LEU A 163 24.53 17.58 14.21
N TYR A 164 23.25 17.43 13.91
CA TYR A 164 22.70 16.95 12.65
C TYR A 164 21.89 18.08 12.04
N ILE A 165 22.37 18.60 10.92
CA ILE A 165 21.88 19.85 10.35
C ILE A 165 21.36 19.59 8.94
N ILE A 166 20.12 19.98 8.71
CA ILE A 166 19.61 20.14 7.35
C ILE A 166 20.04 21.51 6.86
N SER A 167 20.79 21.53 5.76
CA SER A 167 21.13 22.75 5.05
C SER A 167 20.36 22.82 3.74
N GLU A 168 19.78 23.97 3.45
CA GLU A 168 19.19 24.22 2.14
C GLU A 168 20.27 24.10 1.05
N GLY A 169 19.91 23.54 -0.10
CA GLY A 169 20.84 23.25 -1.20
C GLY A 169 21.78 22.05 -0.97
N SER A 170 21.65 21.33 0.15
CA SER A 170 22.49 20.16 0.46
C SER A 170 21.94 18.88 -0.16
N VAL A 171 22.47 18.46 -1.31
CA VAL A 171 22.08 17.20 -1.97
C VAL A 171 22.73 15.95 -1.37
N GLN A 172 23.66 16.12 -0.42
CA GLN A 172 24.40 15.02 0.22
C GLN A 172 23.74 14.53 1.53
N GLY A 173 22.51 14.95 1.80
CA GLY A 173 21.77 14.60 3.02
C GLY A 173 22.04 15.56 4.18
N VAL A 174 22.06 14.99 5.38
CA VAL A 174 22.19 15.67 6.67
C VAL A 174 23.66 15.89 6.98
N ILE A 175 24.03 17.12 7.33
CA ILE A 175 25.40 17.49 7.72
C ILE A 175 25.60 17.12 9.19
N GLN A 176 26.66 16.35 9.49
CA GLN A 176 27.03 15.99 10.85
C GLN A 176 28.24 16.82 11.30
N LEU A 177 28.07 17.55 12.41
CA LEU A 177 29.11 18.35 13.05
C LEU A 177 29.37 17.86 14.48
N ASN A 178 30.57 18.12 14.99
CA ASN A 178 30.88 17.97 16.41
C ASN A 178 30.41 19.23 17.20
N PRO A 179 30.39 19.19 18.55
CA PRO A 179 30.06 20.35 19.39
C PRO A 179 30.81 21.64 19.06
N ASP A 180 32.06 21.51 18.59
CA ASP A 180 32.92 22.65 18.25
C ASP A 180 32.61 23.27 16.88
N GLY A 181 31.68 22.70 16.11
CA GLY A 181 31.33 23.14 14.75
C GLY A 181 32.20 22.55 13.63
N ARG A 182 33.03 21.55 13.93
CA ARG A 182 33.87 20.85 12.97
C ARG A 182 33.09 19.79 12.21
N PHE A 183 33.29 19.72 10.90
CA PHE A 183 32.60 18.76 10.03
C PHE A 183 33.12 17.33 10.23
N ILE A 184 32.20 16.42 10.54
CA ILE A 184 32.46 14.97 10.65
C ILE A 184 32.19 14.29 9.31
N GLY A 185 31.02 14.54 8.72
CA GLY A 185 30.59 13.89 7.49
C GLY A 185 29.16 14.24 7.09
N ASN A 186 28.66 13.64 6.01
CA ASN A 186 27.23 13.68 5.69
C ASN A 186 26.62 12.29 5.93
N VAL A 187 25.41 12.26 6.45
CA VAL A 187 24.62 11.05 6.69
C VAL A 187 23.23 11.19 6.08
N ALA A 188 22.48 10.09 5.99
CA ALA A 188 21.09 10.10 5.51
C ALA A 188 20.90 10.82 4.15
N ALA A 189 21.83 10.56 3.22
CA ALA A 189 21.69 11.01 1.84
C ALA A 189 20.57 10.26 1.15
N ASN A 190 19.71 10.99 0.46
CA ASN A 190 18.71 10.38 -0.42
C ASN A 190 19.39 9.81 -1.66
N THR A 191 18.89 8.67 -2.12
CA THR A 191 19.35 8.07 -3.38
C THR A 191 18.60 8.70 -4.54
N ALA A 192 19.32 9.18 -5.56
CA ALA A 192 18.72 9.69 -6.78
C ALA A 192 18.00 8.54 -7.50
N GLN A 193 16.69 8.67 -7.71
CA GLN A 193 15.93 7.67 -8.44
C GLN A 193 16.08 7.89 -9.96
N MET A 194 16.27 6.81 -10.70
CA MET A 194 16.36 6.87 -12.16
C MET A 194 14.99 6.65 -12.78
N SER A 195 14.47 7.64 -13.50
CA SER A 195 13.26 7.44 -14.31
C SER A 195 13.54 6.55 -15.52
N LEU A 196 12.51 5.87 -16.04
CA LEU A 196 12.63 5.10 -17.29
C LEU A 196 13.17 5.95 -18.44
N ARG A 197 12.70 7.20 -18.56
CA ARG A 197 13.21 8.16 -19.54
C ARG A 197 14.72 8.36 -19.39
N MET A 198 15.23 8.50 -18.17
CA MET A 198 16.66 8.65 -17.91
C MET A 198 17.47 7.39 -18.22
N ILE A 199 16.91 6.21 -17.94
CA ILE A 199 17.53 4.93 -18.30
C ILE A 199 17.66 4.83 -19.82
N LEU A 200 16.58 5.11 -20.55
CA LEU A 200 16.57 5.13 -22.01
C LEU A 200 17.53 6.20 -22.56
N GLN A 201 17.51 7.41 -22.02
CA GLN A 201 18.45 8.47 -22.38
C GLN A 201 19.90 8.04 -22.19
N ARG A 202 20.25 7.40 -21.07
CA ARG A 202 21.61 6.86 -20.86
C ARG A 202 21.99 5.73 -21.82
N MET A 203 21.02 4.96 -22.29
CA MET A 203 21.26 3.88 -23.24
C MET A 203 21.57 4.41 -24.64
N PHE A 204 21.04 5.58 -25.02
CA PHE A 204 21.12 6.11 -26.39
C PHE A 204 21.94 7.40 -26.54
N LEU A 205 22.20 8.18 -25.48
CA LEU A 205 22.97 9.43 -25.51
C LEU A 205 24.45 9.18 -25.19
N SER A 206 25.34 10.00 -25.80
CA SER A 206 26.77 10.01 -25.44
C SER A 206 27.02 10.67 -24.08
N GLU A 207 28.18 10.41 -23.47
CA GLU A 207 28.56 11.02 -22.19
C GLU A 207 28.54 12.56 -22.23
N GLU A 208 28.95 13.16 -23.35
CA GLU A 208 28.92 14.61 -23.55
C GLU A 208 27.49 15.16 -23.60
N GLN A 209 26.56 14.45 -24.25
CA GLN A 209 25.14 14.83 -24.29
C GLN A 209 24.48 14.66 -22.92
N LEU A 210 24.86 13.63 -22.17
CA LEU A 210 24.41 13.42 -20.79
C LEU A 210 24.94 14.48 -19.82
N ALA A 211 26.17 14.96 -20.03
CA ALA A 211 26.77 16.02 -19.21
C ALA A 211 26.07 17.38 -19.37
N GLN A 212 25.38 17.61 -20.49
CA GLN A 212 24.57 18.80 -20.73
C GLN A 212 23.17 18.74 -20.10
N LEU A 213 22.71 17.54 -19.67
CA LEU A 213 21.44 17.39 -18.97
C LEU A 213 21.57 17.83 -17.51
N VAL A 214 20.48 18.34 -16.94
CA VAL A 214 20.39 18.64 -15.50
C VAL A 214 20.77 17.37 -14.73
N ARG A 215 21.77 17.49 -13.86
CA ARG A 215 22.21 16.37 -13.02
C ARG A 215 21.02 15.89 -12.19
N ASN A 216 20.82 14.57 -12.18
CA ASN A 216 19.82 13.96 -11.33
C ASN A 216 20.33 13.95 -9.90
N GLU A 217 20.06 15.04 -9.21
CA GLU A 217 20.40 15.21 -7.80
C GLU A 217 19.19 14.77 -6.97
N ALA A 218 19.47 14.02 -5.91
CA ALA A 218 18.40 13.57 -5.02
C ALA A 218 17.83 14.79 -4.28
N ALA A 219 16.51 14.80 -4.04
CA ALA A 219 15.89 15.82 -3.21
C ALA A 219 16.54 15.87 -1.83
N SER A 220 16.89 17.07 -1.35
CA SER A 220 17.42 17.27 -0.01
C SER A 220 16.35 16.99 1.03
N PRO A 221 16.66 16.29 2.15
CA PRO A 221 15.72 16.20 3.25
C PRO A 221 15.35 17.59 3.75
N SER A 222 14.08 17.82 4.06
CA SER A 222 13.56 19.09 4.58
C SER A 222 13.62 19.16 6.09
N ASN A 223 13.55 18.01 6.78
CA ASN A 223 13.50 17.94 8.23
C ASN A 223 14.29 16.74 8.77
N VAL A 224 14.71 16.84 10.03
CA VAL A 224 15.48 15.82 10.74
C VAL A 224 15.13 15.80 12.23
N ILE A 225 15.00 14.60 12.79
CA ILE A 225 14.86 14.36 14.23
C ILE A 225 15.65 13.11 14.63
N ILE A 226 16.03 13.03 15.90
CA ILE A 226 16.76 11.90 16.47
C ILE A 226 15.94 11.31 17.61
N ASP A 227 15.78 10.00 17.62
CA ASP A 227 15.11 9.30 18.72
C ASP A 227 16.04 9.06 19.92
N GLN A 228 15.47 8.51 21.00
CA GLN A 228 16.25 8.16 22.19
C GLN A 228 17.29 7.05 21.95
N GLN A 229 17.22 6.33 20.84
CA GLN A 229 18.18 5.29 20.46
C GLN A 229 19.26 5.84 19.51
N SER A 230 19.30 7.16 19.27
CA SER A 230 20.21 7.83 18.33
C SER A 230 20.02 7.37 16.88
N MET A 231 18.81 6.94 16.53
CA MET A 231 18.38 6.71 15.16
C MET A 231 17.89 8.01 14.56
N LEU A 232 18.27 8.24 13.31
CA LEU A 232 17.97 9.48 12.60
C LEU A 232 16.74 9.31 11.73
N TYR A 233 15.76 10.18 11.88
CA TYR A 233 14.59 10.23 11.02
C TYR A 233 14.68 11.46 10.14
N THR A 234 14.37 11.32 8.85
CA THR A 234 14.29 12.46 7.94
C THR A 234 12.98 12.46 7.18
N ILE A 235 12.51 13.68 6.91
CA ILE A 235 11.45 13.92 5.94
C ILE A 235 12.08 14.50 4.68
N THR A 236 11.59 14.08 3.52
CA THR A 236 11.91 14.70 2.24
C THR A 236 10.65 15.06 1.50
N ALA A 237 10.32 16.35 1.51
CA ALA A 237 9.24 16.89 0.69
C ALA A 237 9.49 16.67 -0.81
N SER A 238 8.42 16.66 -1.60
CA SER A 238 8.45 16.50 -3.06
C SER A 238 9.04 15.16 -3.54
N THR A 239 8.94 14.11 -2.71
CA THR A 239 9.23 12.73 -3.10
C THR A 239 7.95 11.93 -3.24
N PHE A 240 8.05 10.65 -3.64
CA PHE A 240 6.89 9.77 -3.62
C PHE A 240 6.28 9.72 -2.22
N PRO A 241 4.93 9.77 -2.09
CA PRO A 241 4.27 9.85 -0.79
C PRO A 241 4.73 8.75 0.17
N ASP A 242 5.00 7.56 -0.35
CA ASP A 242 5.38 6.37 0.38
C ASP A 242 6.84 6.31 0.83
N GLN A 243 7.68 7.24 0.34
CA GLN A 243 9.11 7.32 0.63
C GLN A 243 9.51 8.68 1.19
N SER A 244 8.53 9.42 1.70
CA SER A 244 8.72 10.75 2.25
C SER A 244 9.39 10.73 3.62
N ILE A 245 9.15 9.69 4.42
CA ILE A 245 9.77 9.44 5.74
C ILE A 245 10.84 8.36 5.60
N ARG A 246 11.99 8.56 6.23
CA ARG A 246 13.08 7.58 6.29
C ARG A 246 13.62 7.46 7.70
N LYS A 247 14.04 6.25 8.09
CA LYS A 247 14.69 5.96 9.38
C LYS A 247 16.07 5.38 9.10
N PHE A 248 17.11 6.04 9.58
CA PHE A 248 18.49 5.64 9.35
C PHE A 248 19.12 5.08 10.61
N THR A 249 19.84 3.98 10.43
CA THR A 249 20.82 3.48 11.40
C THR A 249 21.99 4.44 11.54
N VAL A 250 22.79 4.28 12.59
CA VAL A 250 24.07 5.00 12.79
C VAL A 250 25.01 4.84 11.59
N ALA A 251 24.89 3.72 10.84
CA ALA A 251 25.66 3.47 9.62
C ALA A 251 25.10 4.18 8.36
N GLY A 252 24.03 4.97 8.48
CA GLY A 252 23.43 5.71 7.36
C GLY A 252 22.58 4.85 6.42
N ARG A 253 22.22 3.63 6.80
CA ARG A 253 21.29 2.77 6.02
C ARG A 253 19.85 3.04 6.43
N ASN A 254 18.98 3.30 5.45
CA ASN A 254 17.53 3.37 5.65
C ASN A 254 16.97 1.98 5.99
N ILE A 255 16.19 1.90 7.06
CA ILE A 255 15.53 0.69 7.56
C ILE A 255 14.00 0.82 7.61
N LEU A 256 13.43 2.00 7.35
CA LEU A 256 11.99 2.15 7.28
C LEU A 256 11.50 1.63 5.92
N PRO A 257 10.54 0.70 5.87
CA PRO A 257 9.88 0.31 4.64
C PRO A 257 9.05 1.48 4.08
N PRO A 258 8.52 1.37 2.85
CA PRO A 258 7.54 2.34 2.37
C PRO A 258 6.33 2.41 3.31
N VAL A 259 5.92 3.61 3.68
CA VAL A 259 4.83 3.87 4.63
C VAL A 259 3.74 4.69 3.96
N TYR A 260 2.49 4.62 4.41
CA TYR A 260 1.48 5.56 3.92
C TYR A 260 1.91 6.99 4.22
N GLY A 261 1.92 7.93 3.27
CA GLY A 261 2.48 9.25 3.53
C GLY A 261 1.99 10.34 2.58
N SER A 262 2.61 11.51 2.70
CA SER A 262 2.29 12.72 1.93
C SER A 262 3.54 13.24 1.20
N THR A 263 3.33 13.92 0.07
CA THR A 263 4.43 14.56 -0.66
C THR A 263 4.86 15.89 -0.04
N SER A 264 4.07 16.43 0.89
CA SER A 264 4.23 17.79 1.43
C SER A 264 4.56 17.82 2.92
N PHE A 265 5.07 16.72 3.49
CA PHE A 265 5.46 16.67 4.91
C PHE A 265 6.39 17.81 5.33
N ARG A 266 6.07 18.43 6.46
CA ARG A 266 6.75 19.61 7.00
C ARG A 266 7.62 19.26 8.20
N ASP A 267 7.04 18.58 9.18
CA ASP A 267 7.72 18.25 10.43
C ASP A 267 7.33 16.87 10.96
N ILE A 268 8.21 16.32 11.81
CA ILE A 268 8.11 15.00 12.40
C ILE A 268 8.52 15.05 13.87
N TYR A 269 7.73 14.41 14.71
CA TYR A 269 8.04 14.16 16.11
C TYR A 269 8.09 12.66 16.38
N VAL A 270 9.04 12.23 17.20
CA VAL A 270 9.17 10.83 17.65
C VAL A 270 9.05 10.83 19.17
N ASP A 271 7.99 10.19 19.66
CA ASP A 271 7.72 10.00 21.07
C ASP A 271 8.70 8.99 21.70
N PRO A 272 9.03 9.09 23.00
CA PRO A 272 9.85 8.08 23.69
C PRO A 272 9.28 6.66 23.62
N ALA A 273 7.96 6.48 23.48
CA ALA A 273 7.35 5.17 23.26
C ALA A 273 7.55 4.62 21.83
N GLY A 274 8.21 5.37 20.94
CA GLY A 274 8.45 5.01 19.55
C GLY A 274 7.29 5.28 18.61
N LEU A 275 6.32 6.10 19.05
CA LEU A 275 5.23 6.60 18.21
C LEU A 275 5.73 7.77 17.36
N LEU A 276 5.41 7.79 16.09
CA LEU A 276 5.77 8.86 15.17
C LEU A 276 4.55 9.69 14.83
N VAL A 277 4.68 11.01 14.87
CA VAL A 277 3.64 11.94 14.44
C VAL A 277 4.23 12.91 13.43
N THR A 278 3.57 13.08 12.28
CA THR A 278 3.99 14.00 11.24
C THR A 278 2.85 14.91 10.83
N VAL A 279 3.20 16.08 10.30
CA VAL A 279 2.23 17.03 9.73
C VAL A 279 2.64 17.39 8.31
N ASP A 280 1.65 17.46 7.41
CA ASP A 280 1.86 17.85 6.02
C ASP A 280 1.45 19.30 5.74
N GLY A 281 1.84 19.80 4.57
CA GLY A 281 1.59 21.18 4.18
C GLY A 281 0.11 21.51 3.91
N ASP A 282 -0.76 20.49 3.83
CA ASP A 282 -2.21 20.66 3.73
C ASP A 282 -2.90 20.57 5.09
N GLY A 283 -2.13 20.47 6.20
CA GLY A 283 -2.69 20.44 7.54
C GLY A 283 -3.17 19.07 7.99
N ARG A 284 -2.83 17.99 7.29
CA ARG A 284 -3.14 16.62 7.73
C ARG A 284 -2.05 16.14 8.68
N ILE A 285 -2.49 15.45 9.72
CA ILE A 285 -1.62 14.85 10.73
C ILE A 285 -1.67 13.33 10.57
N PHE A 286 -0.50 12.70 10.55
CA PHE A 286 -0.34 11.27 10.40
C PHE A 286 0.38 10.72 11.61
N GLU A 287 -0.12 9.59 12.11
CA GLU A 287 0.41 8.92 13.29
C GLU A 287 0.78 7.48 12.95
N TYR A 288 2.00 7.09 13.28
CA TYR A 288 2.56 5.77 12.98
C TYR A 288 3.14 5.11 14.21
N ASP A 289 3.20 3.78 14.19
CA ASP A 289 4.07 3.04 15.08
C ASP A 289 5.56 3.10 14.65
N ASN A 290 6.46 2.54 15.48
CA ASN A 290 7.91 2.54 15.23
C ASN A 290 8.34 1.75 13.97
N ASN A 291 7.45 0.91 13.43
CA ASN A 291 7.69 0.11 12.23
C ASN A 291 7.16 0.80 10.96
N GLY A 292 6.44 1.91 11.10
CA GLY A 292 5.85 2.65 9.98
C GLY A 292 4.41 2.25 9.65
N THR A 293 3.74 1.48 10.51
CA THR A 293 2.31 1.17 10.38
C THR A 293 1.51 2.42 10.69
N LEU A 294 0.71 2.92 9.74
CA LEU A 294 -0.19 4.05 9.97
C LEU A 294 -1.29 3.62 10.94
N LEU A 295 -1.43 4.34 12.06
CA LEU A 295 -2.50 4.16 13.02
C LEU A 295 -3.67 5.09 12.69
N PHE A 296 -3.38 6.37 12.53
CA PHE A 296 -4.38 7.41 12.27
C PHE A 296 -3.87 8.45 11.27
N MET A 297 -4.79 8.92 10.43
CA MET A 297 -4.64 10.14 9.64
C MET A 297 -5.86 11.02 9.89
N PHE A 298 -5.64 12.25 10.33
CA PHE A 298 -6.73 13.15 10.68
C PHE A 298 -6.39 14.60 10.33
N ASN A 299 -7.31 15.50 10.64
CA ASN A 299 -7.25 16.92 10.33
C ASN A 299 -7.47 17.25 8.84
N ALA A 300 -7.69 18.52 8.56
CA ALA A 300 -8.01 19.05 7.25
C ALA A 300 -7.44 20.47 7.10
N ARG A 301 -7.23 20.85 5.84
CA ARG A 301 -6.86 22.21 5.47
C ARG A 301 -7.97 23.18 5.82
N ASP A 302 -7.61 24.27 6.47
CA ASP A 302 -8.48 25.42 6.66
C ASP A 302 -8.56 26.22 5.37
N ASN A 303 -9.74 26.24 4.74
CA ASN A 303 -9.99 26.96 3.49
C ASN A 303 -10.48 28.41 3.71
N GLY A 304 -10.28 28.96 4.91
CA GLY A 304 -10.67 30.32 5.25
C GLY A 304 -11.91 30.41 6.14
N ASP A 305 -12.53 29.29 6.49
CA ASP A 305 -13.63 29.21 7.45
C ASP A 305 -13.13 29.42 8.90
N GLN A 306 -11.82 29.33 9.15
CA GLN A 306 -11.19 29.47 10.47
C GLN A 306 -11.82 28.55 11.53
N ARG A 307 -12.15 27.31 11.12
CA ARG A 307 -12.70 26.35 12.08
C ARG A 307 -11.62 25.99 13.10
N ARG A 308 -12.00 26.03 14.38
CA ARG A 308 -11.09 25.68 15.46
C ARG A 308 -10.59 24.25 15.27
N GLY A 309 -9.27 24.07 15.16
CA GLY A 309 -8.65 22.77 14.93
C GLY A 309 -8.22 22.46 13.49
N THR A 310 -8.51 23.32 12.50
CA THR A 310 -7.96 23.18 11.14
C THR A 310 -6.67 23.98 10.96
N LEU A 311 -5.79 23.52 10.07
CA LEU A 311 -4.46 24.10 9.83
C LEU A 311 -4.37 24.77 8.45
N ILE A 312 -3.60 25.86 8.35
CA ILE A 312 -3.34 26.59 7.09
C ILE A 312 -1.92 26.29 6.59
N ASN A 313 -0.92 26.50 7.44
CA ASN A 313 0.50 26.40 7.08
C ASN A 313 1.33 25.91 8.28
N PRO A 314 1.23 24.61 8.61
CA PRO A 314 1.94 24.05 9.75
C PRO A 314 3.45 24.00 9.49
N THR A 315 4.24 24.43 10.47
CA THR A 315 5.71 24.46 10.39
C THR A 315 6.39 23.56 11.41
N GLY A 316 5.73 23.30 12.54
CA GLY A 316 6.25 22.44 13.59
C GLY A 316 5.20 21.55 14.23
N ILE A 317 5.59 20.36 14.68
CA ILE A 317 4.75 19.43 15.42
C ILE A 317 5.53 18.83 16.59
N ALA A 318 4.87 18.72 17.74
CA ALA A 318 5.43 18.04 18.89
C ALA A 318 4.33 17.37 19.71
N ARG A 319 4.70 16.37 20.51
CA ARG A 319 3.77 15.66 21.39
C ARG A 319 4.28 15.67 22.82
N TYR A 320 3.38 15.85 23.77
CA TYR A 320 3.65 15.70 25.19
C TYR A 320 2.47 14.99 25.85
N ASN A 321 2.75 13.85 26.48
CA ASN A 321 1.74 12.94 27.02
C ASN A 321 0.69 12.52 25.97
N ASP A 322 -0.57 12.89 26.21
CA ASP A 322 -1.76 12.62 25.40
C ASP A 322 -2.12 13.79 24.48
N THR A 323 -1.23 14.78 24.34
CA THR A 323 -1.53 16.02 23.63
C THR A 323 -0.51 16.28 22.50
N ILE A 324 -1.03 16.57 21.32
CA ILE A 324 -0.28 17.00 20.14
C ILE A 324 -0.39 18.51 19.99
N TYR A 325 0.75 19.15 19.73
CA TYR A 325 0.89 20.57 19.50
C TYR A 325 1.37 20.80 18.08
N VAL A 326 0.66 21.63 17.33
CA VAL A 326 1.05 21.99 15.96
C VAL A 326 1.18 23.50 15.86
N LEU A 327 2.36 23.95 15.43
CA LEU A 327 2.66 25.34 15.18
C LEU A 327 2.21 25.71 13.77
N ASP A 328 1.32 26.69 13.66
CA ASP A 328 0.87 27.24 12.38
C ASP A 328 1.45 28.63 12.15
N LYS A 329 2.21 28.76 11.06
CA LYS A 329 2.92 29.98 10.69
C LYS A 329 2.00 31.13 10.31
N ASP A 330 0.93 30.84 9.58
CA ASP A 330 0.05 31.87 9.04
C ASP A 330 -0.95 32.34 10.10
N LYS A 331 -1.31 31.46 11.06
CA LYS A 331 -2.12 31.81 12.23
C LYS A 331 -1.31 32.46 13.37
N ASN A 332 0.02 32.33 13.37
CA ASN A 332 0.89 32.67 14.51
C ASN A 332 0.36 32.05 15.82
N ALA A 333 -0.07 30.79 15.75
CA ALA A 333 -0.77 30.13 16.83
C ALA A 333 -0.29 28.69 17.01
N LEU A 334 -0.45 28.20 18.24
CA LEU A 334 -0.26 26.81 18.60
C LEU A 334 -1.63 26.13 18.68
N LEU A 335 -1.87 25.16 17.82
CA LEU A 335 -3.08 24.34 17.84
C LEU A 335 -2.82 23.11 18.70
N VAL A 336 -3.77 22.81 19.58
CA VAL A 336 -3.63 21.79 20.63
C VAL A 336 -4.70 20.74 20.44
N TYR A 337 -4.27 19.50 20.25
CA TYR A 337 -5.13 18.34 20.02
C TYR A 337 -4.95 17.33 21.14
N ARG A 338 -6.06 16.92 21.77
CA ARG A 338 -6.03 15.93 22.85
C ARG A 338 -6.49 14.58 22.34
N GLU A 339 -5.78 13.54 22.73
CA GLU A 339 -6.11 12.15 22.48
C GLU A 339 -7.48 11.79 23.05
N THR A 340 -8.28 11.04 22.28
CA THR A 340 -9.56 10.51 22.75
C THR A 340 -9.36 9.16 23.45
N ALA A 341 -10.39 8.72 24.18
CA ALA A 341 -10.39 7.38 24.78
C ALA A 341 -10.17 6.26 23.74
N PHE A 342 -10.65 6.45 22.51
CA PHE A 342 -10.45 5.50 21.42
C PHE A 342 -8.96 5.39 21.02
N ALA A 343 -8.30 6.52 20.77
CA ALA A 343 -6.86 6.52 20.45
C ALA A 343 -6.03 5.93 21.58
N SER A 344 -6.38 6.22 22.83
CA SER A 344 -5.70 5.66 24.00
C SER A 344 -5.74 4.16 24.09
N ILE A 345 -6.90 3.56 23.80
CA ILE A 345 -7.05 2.10 23.73
C ILE A 345 -6.17 1.53 22.61
N VAL A 346 -6.12 2.19 21.44
CA VAL A 346 -5.24 1.76 20.33
C VAL A 346 -3.78 1.85 20.73
N HIS A 347 -3.32 2.94 21.33
CA HIS A 347 -1.93 3.09 21.78
C HIS A 347 -1.55 2.06 22.85
N GLN A 348 -2.45 1.78 23.78
CA GLN A 348 -2.23 0.75 24.81
C GLN A 348 -2.14 -0.65 24.19
N ALA A 349 -3.03 -0.98 23.26
CA ALA A 349 -2.99 -2.23 22.50
C ALA A 349 -1.67 -2.38 21.75
N MET A 350 -1.27 -1.35 20.99
CA MET A 350 -0.04 -1.35 20.20
C MET A 350 1.21 -1.42 21.08
N ARG A 351 1.24 -0.73 22.22
CA ARG A 351 2.37 -0.78 23.16
C ARG A 351 2.62 -2.19 23.68
N LEU A 352 1.56 -2.87 24.12
CA LEU A 352 1.64 -4.25 24.61
C LEU A 352 2.01 -5.21 23.46
N TYR A 353 1.40 -5.03 22.29
CA TYR A 353 1.66 -5.83 21.10
C TYR A 353 3.12 -5.74 20.65
N LEU A 354 3.67 -4.53 20.54
CA LEU A 354 5.07 -4.29 20.15
C LEU A 354 6.06 -4.74 21.22
N ALA A 355 5.66 -4.74 22.50
CA ALA A 355 6.44 -5.34 23.58
C ALA A 355 6.38 -6.88 23.61
N GLY A 356 5.56 -7.51 22.75
CA GLY A 356 5.41 -8.96 22.65
C GLY A 356 4.39 -9.58 23.61
N PHE A 357 3.64 -8.75 24.36
CA PHE A 357 2.60 -9.18 25.30
C PHE A 357 1.25 -9.37 24.59
N TYR A 358 1.20 -10.30 23.62
CA TYR A 358 0.04 -10.48 22.73
C TYR A 358 -1.27 -10.79 23.48
N LEU A 359 -1.23 -11.70 24.47
CA LEU A 359 -2.41 -12.08 25.25
C LEU A 359 -2.96 -10.93 26.10
N GLU A 360 -2.08 -10.06 26.60
CA GLU A 360 -2.46 -8.87 27.35
C GLU A 360 -2.98 -7.75 26.44
N ALA A 361 -2.50 -7.69 25.19
CA ALA A 361 -2.98 -6.74 24.19
C ALA A 361 -4.37 -7.08 23.65
N GLN A 362 -4.70 -8.38 23.55
CA GLN A 362 -5.97 -8.89 23.00
C GLN A 362 -7.25 -8.20 23.52
N PRO A 363 -7.47 -8.01 24.84
CA PRO A 363 -8.67 -7.32 25.33
C PRO A 363 -8.79 -5.88 24.82
N TYR A 364 -7.66 -5.18 24.62
CA TYR A 364 -7.67 -3.82 24.06
C TYR A 364 -8.04 -3.85 22.58
N PHE A 365 -7.50 -4.77 21.79
CA PHE A 365 -7.90 -4.91 20.38
C PHE A 365 -9.38 -5.28 20.21
N ASN A 366 -9.94 -6.11 21.10
CA ASN A 366 -11.39 -6.35 21.11
C ASN A 366 -12.18 -5.05 21.38
N GLN A 367 -11.69 -4.18 22.27
CA GLN A 367 -12.31 -2.88 22.49
C GLN A 367 -12.19 -1.96 21.27
N VAL A 368 -11.03 -1.96 20.59
CA VAL A 368 -10.86 -1.22 19.32
C VAL A 368 -11.93 -1.63 18.31
N LEU A 369 -12.19 -2.92 18.16
CA LEU A 369 -13.23 -3.43 17.25
C LEU A 369 -14.66 -3.03 17.66
N ASN A 370 -14.92 -2.79 18.95
CA ASN A 370 -16.20 -2.25 19.40
C ASN A 370 -16.42 -0.79 18.95
N TYR A 371 -15.33 -0.02 18.82
CA TYR A 371 -15.38 1.35 18.27
C TYR A 371 -15.38 1.34 16.75
N ASN A 372 -14.55 0.51 16.13
CA ASN A 372 -14.42 0.45 14.69
C ASN A 372 -14.09 -0.98 14.20
N GLY A 373 -15.07 -1.62 13.56
CA GLY A 373 -14.92 -2.96 13.01
C GLY A 373 -14.03 -3.05 11.76
N SER A 374 -13.54 -1.92 11.22
CA SER A 374 -12.67 -1.86 10.05
C SER A 374 -11.19 -1.64 10.40
N PHE A 375 -10.84 -1.54 11.69
CA PHE A 375 -9.47 -1.34 12.13
C PHE A 375 -8.65 -2.64 11.95
N ILE A 376 -7.99 -2.78 10.80
CA ILE A 376 -7.38 -4.05 10.36
C ILE A 376 -6.35 -4.59 11.35
N MET A 377 -5.58 -3.69 11.97
CA MET A 377 -4.53 -4.05 12.93
C MET A 377 -5.10 -4.68 14.22
N ALA A 378 -6.35 -4.42 14.56
CA ALA A 378 -6.99 -5.07 15.71
C ALA A 378 -7.25 -6.55 15.43
N TYR A 379 -7.63 -6.91 14.21
CA TYR A 379 -7.73 -8.32 13.81
C TYR A 379 -6.37 -9.00 13.81
N GLN A 380 -5.30 -8.33 13.36
CA GLN A 380 -3.94 -8.85 13.42
C GLN A 380 -3.54 -9.18 14.86
N GLY A 381 -3.70 -8.22 15.78
CA GLY A 381 -3.35 -8.39 17.18
C GLY A 381 -4.15 -9.50 17.88
N ILE A 382 -5.44 -9.64 17.56
CA ILE A 382 -6.27 -10.75 18.06
C ILE A 382 -5.81 -12.09 17.48
N ALA A 383 -5.47 -12.12 16.19
CA ALA A 383 -5.01 -13.34 15.52
C ALA A 383 -3.70 -13.85 16.11
N ASP A 384 -2.72 -12.98 16.30
CA ASP A 384 -1.44 -13.32 16.92
C ASP A 384 -1.61 -13.78 18.37
N ALA A 385 -2.48 -13.12 19.14
CA ALA A 385 -2.78 -13.55 20.50
C ALA A 385 -3.44 -14.94 20.54
N ALA A 386 -4.45 -15.19 19.68
CA ALA A 386 -5.12 -16.48 19.58
C ALA A 386 -4.16 -17.59 19.11
N PHE A 387 -3.28 -17.29 18.16
CA PHE A 387 -2.26 -18.22 17.67
C PHE A 387 -1.30 -18.62 18.81
N ARG A 388 -0.83 -17.65 19.60
CA ARG A 388 0.03 -17.89 20.77
C ARG A 388 -0.68 -18.65 21.88
N ALA A 389 -1.99 -18.49 22.02
CA ALA A 389 -2.82 -19.25 22.95
C ALA A 389 -3.09 -20.70 22.50
N GLY A 390 -2.75 -21.06 21.25
CA GLY A 390 -3.07 -22.36 20.65
C GLY A 390 -4.51 -22.48 20.14
N ASP A 391 -5.29 -21.39 20.13
CA ASP A 391 -6.60 -21.34 19.49
C ASP A 391 -6.44 -20.99 18.00
N TYR A 392 -5.97 -21.98 17.25
CA TYR A 392 -5.69 -21.83 15.82
C TYR A 392 -6.95 -21.56 14.98
N GLN A 393 -8.15 -21.95 15.46
CA GLN A 393 -9.40 -21.73 14.72
C GLN A 393 -9.80 -20.25 14.75
N THR A 394 -9.73 -19.63 15.93
CA THR A 394 -9.95 -18.19 16.08
C THR A 394 -8.85 -17.41 15.38
N ALA A 395 -7.58 -17.83 15.52
CA ALA A 395 -6.45 -17.20 14.84
C ALA A 395 -6.63 -17.19 13.32
N LEU A 396 -6.99 -18.33 12.73
CA LEU A 396 -7.21 -18.45 11.28
C LEU A 396 -8.29 -17.49 10.78
N THR A 397 -9.38 -17.34 11.55
CA THR A 397 -10.48 -16.43 11.20
C THR A 397 -10.03 -14.97 11.31
N ALA A 398 -9.31 -14.62 12.38
CA ALA A 398 -8.81 -13.27 12.62
C ALA A 398 -7.72 -12.86 11.60
N TYR A 399 -6.78 -13.75 11.24
CA TYR A 399 -5.79 -13.48 10.19
C TYR A 399 -6.44 -13.25 8.83
N ARG A 400 -7.54 -13.96 8.53
CA ARG A 400 -8.33 -13.68 7.32
C ARG A 400 -8.90 -12.27 7.35
N TYR A 401 -9.43 -11.84 8.50
CA TYR A 401 -9.93 -10.48 8.68
C TYR A 401 -8.83 -9.41 8.57
N ALA A 402 -7.65 -9.72 9.08
CA ALA A 402 -6.45 -8.90 8.99
C ALA A 402 -5.80 -8.89 7.59
N GLU A 403 -6.33 -9.67 6.64
CA GLU A 403 -5.73 -9.93 5.33
C GLU A 403 -4.31 -10.51 5.36
N ASP A 404 -3.88 -11.06 6.51
CA ASP A 404 -2.56 -11.66 6.69
C ASP A 404 -2.53 -13.10 6.19
N ARG A 405 -1.98 -13.28 4.99
CA ARG A 405 -1.85 -14.58 4.34
C ARG A 405 -0.81 -15.47 4.99
N ILE A 406 0.22 -14.88 5.59
CA ILE A 406 1.32 -15.61 6.22
C ILE A 406 0.80 -16.20 7.52
N GLY A 407 0.29 -15.36 8.41
CA GLY A 407 -0.32 -15.79 9.68
C GLY A 407 -1.46 -16.78 9.46
N TYR A 408 -2.35 -16.54 8.47
CA TYR A 408 -3.40 -17.49 8.11
C TYR A 408 -2.83 -18.87 7.73
N SER A 409 -1.79 -18.89 6.91
CA SER A 409 -1.17 -20.14 6.45
C SER A 409 -0.51 -20.91 7.60
N GLU A 410 0.09 -20.21 8.56
CA GLU A 410 0.68 -20.81 9.75
C GLU A 410 -0.40 -21.40 10.68
N ALA A 411 -1.46 -20.65 10.96
CA ALA A 411 -2.60 -21.15 11.74
C ALA A 411 -3.28 -22.35 11.07
N PHE A 412 -3.43 -22.31 9.74
CA PHE A 412 -3.98 -23.41 8.96
C PHE A 412 -3.08 -24.65 9.00
N TRP A 413 -1.75 -24.47 8.98
CA TRP A 413 -0.81 -25.58 9.11
C TRP A 413 -0.97 -26.31 10.43
N GLU A 414 -1.11 -25.60 11.55
CA GLU A 414 -1.30 -26.23 12.86
C GLU A 414 -2.62 -27.00 12.95
N LEU A 415 -3.72 -26.42 12.45
CA LEU A 415 -5.00 -27.14 12.35
C LEU A 415 -4.89 -28.40 11.50
N ARG A 416 -4.21 -28.30 10.34
CA ARG A 416 -3.96 -29.43 9.44
C ARG A 416 -3.07 -30.48 10.09
N ASN A 417 -2.05 -30.08 10.83
CA ASN A 417 -1.13 -30.97 11.54
C ASN A 417 -1.88 -31.81 12.59
N ILE A 418 -2.76 -31.18 13.38
CA ILE A 418 -3.63 -31.88 14.34
C ILE A 418 -4.53 -32.89 13.62
N PHE A 419 -5.13 -32.50 12.48
CA PHE A 419 -5.95 -33.41 11.67
C PHE A 419 -5.15 -34.60 11.14
N LEU A 420 -3.97 -34.36 10.57
CA LEU A 420 -3.10 -35.40 10.02
C LEU A 420 -2.65 -36.37 11.11
N GLN A 421 -2.22 -35.88 12.27
CA GLN A 421 -1.83 -36.75 13.39
C GLN A 421 -2.96 -37.68 13.83
N ARG A 422 -4.22 -37.20 13.78
CA ARG A 422 -5.40 -37.99 14.17
C ARG A 422 -5.84 -39.01 13.12
N TYR A 423 -5.79 -38.64 11.83
CA TYR A 423 -6.46 -39.42 10.77
C TYR A 423 -5.51 -40.08 9.76
N LEU A 424 -4.24 -39.68 9.69
CA LEU A 424 -3.31 -40.20 8.68
C LEU A 424 -3.10 -41.72 8.80
N GLY A 425 -2.87 -42.23 10.02
CA GLY A 425 -2.67 -43.66 10.26
C GLY A 425 -3.88 -44.50 9.81
N PRO A 426 -5.10 -44.23 10.32
CA PRO A 426 -6.32 -44.90 9.86
C PRO A 426 -6.55 -44.78 8.35
N ALA A 427 -6.32 -43.61 7.76
CA ALA A 427 -6.49 -43.39 6.32
C ALA A 427 -5.55 -44.27 5.49
N ILE A 428 -4.28 -44.41 5.89
CA ILE A 428 -3.32 -45.30 5.20
C ILE A 428 -3.81 -46.75 5.27
N ILE A 429 -4.31 -47.21 6.42
CA ILE A 429 -4.86 -48.57 6.56
C ILE A 429 -6.03 -48.78 5.60
N VAL A 430 -6.98 -47.84 5.53
CA VAL A 430 -8.13 -47.90 4.61
C VAL A 430 -7.65 -47.92 3.16
N LEU A 431 -6.66 -47.12 2.79
CA LEU A 431 -6.10 -47.11 1.44
C LEU A 431 -5.44 -48.45 1.09
N VAL A 432 -4.71 -49.07 2.02
CA VAL A 432 -4.09 -50.39 1.82
C VAL A 432 -5.15 -51.48 1.68
N ILE A 433 -6.19 -51.47 2.52
CA ILE A 433 -7.33 -52.39 2.43
C ILE A 433 -8.08 -52.18 1.11
N GLY A 434 -8.31 -50.93 0.71
CA GLY A 434 -8.96 -50.58 -0.56
C GLY A 434 -8.13 -51.04 -1.77
N ALA A 435 -6.81 -50.82 -1.76
CA ALA A 435 -5.92 -51.24 -2.85
C ALA A 435 -5.83 -52.77 -2.96
N THR A 436 -5.80 -53.48 -1.84
CA THR A 436 -5.83 -54.95 -1.82
C THR A 436 -7.18 -55.48 -2.28
N ALA A 437 -8.29 -54.92 -1.80
CA ALA A 437 -9.63 -55.24 -2.29
C ALA A 437 -9.78 -54.95 -3.79
N GLN A 438 -9.25 -53.84 -4.30
CA GLN A 438 -9.28 -53.49 -5.72
C GLN A 438 -8.45 -54.47 -6.57
N ARG A 439 -7.30 -54.95 -6.06
CA ARG A 439 -6.51 -55.99 -6.74
C ARG A 439 -7.28 -57.32 -6.78
N ILE A 440 -7.88 -57.73 -5.67
CA ILE A 440 -8.71 -58.94 -5.58
C ILE A 440 -9.92 -58.83 -6.53
N PHE A 441 -10.62 -57.70 -6.52
CA PHE A 441 -11.74 -57.43 -7.40
C PHE A 441 -11.33 -57.44 -8.88
N ARG A 442 -10.21 -56.78 -9.26
CA ARG A 442 -9.71 -56.84 -10.65
C ARG A 442 -9.31 -58.25 -11.07
N HIS A 443 -8.78 -59.06 -10.14
CA HIS A 443 -8.44 -60.45 -10.41
C HIS A 443 -9.69 -61.31 -10.63
N LEU A 444 -10.73 -61.12 -9.81
CA LEU A 444 -12.03 -61.79 -9.95
C LEU A 444 -12.78 -61.34 -11.21
N GLU A 445 -12.75 -60.05 -11.53
CA GLU A 445 -13.36 -59.48 -12.72
C GLU A 445 -12.74 -60.03 -14.01
N ARG A 446 -11.42 -60.21 -14.06
CA ARG A 446 -10.75 -60.89 -15.19
C ARG A 446 -11.19 -62.34 -15.36
N ARG A 447 -11.73 -62.96 -14.31
CA ARG A 447 -12.17 -64.36 -14.32
C ARG A 447 -13.67 -64.50 -14.63
N HIS A 448 -14.49 -63.53 -14.24
CA HIS A 448 -15.95 -63.64 -14.33
C HIS A 448 -16.65 -62.54 -15.16
N HIS A 449 -15.94 -61.52 -15.64
CA HIS A 449 -16.45 -60.56 -16.63
C HIS A 449 -17.76 -59.83 -16.21
N TRP A 450 -17.89 -59.45 -14.94
CA TRP A 450 -19.13 -58.88 -14.39
C TRP A 450 -19.43 -57.45 -14.87
N LEU A 451 -18.43 -56.68 -15.33
CA LEU A 451 -18.59 -55.30 -15.79
C LEU A 451 -18.76 -55.15 -17.31
N ASP A 452 -18.68 -56.23 -18.08
CA ASP A 452 -18.86 -56.20 -19.53
C ASP A 452 -20.23 -55.64 -19.99
N PRO A 453 -21.37 -55.86 -19.33
CA PRO A 453 -22.62 -55.16 -19.68
C PRO A 453 -22.54 -53.63 -19.49
N VAL A 454 -21.85 -53.16 -18.44
CA VAL A 454 -21.68 -51.71 -18.17
C VAL A 454 -20.74 -51.06 -19.20
N ARG A 455 -19.66 -51.76 -19.59
CA ARG A 455 -18.76 -51.31 -20.66
C ARG A 455 -19.47 -51.21 -22.02
N ALA A 456 -20.36 -52.16 -22.33
CA ALA A 456 -21.18 -52.12 -23.54
C ALA A 456 -22.16 -50.92 -23.54
N SER A 457 -22.77 -50.60 -22.39
CA SER A 457 -23.62 -49.41 -22.24
C SER A 457 -22.85 -48.10 -22.39
N LEU A 458 -21.62 -48.00 -21.84
CA LEU A 458 -20.75 -46.83 -22.01
C LEU A 458 -20.35 -46.59 -23.47
N HIS A 459 -20.12 -47.67 -24.25
CA HIS A 459 -19.89 -47.56 -25.70
C HIS A 459 -21.10 -47.02 -26.47
N THR A 460 -22.32 -47.23 -25.96
CA THR A 460 -23.55 -46.73 -26.57
C THR A 460 -23.74 -45.23 -26.35
N ILE A 461 -23.30 -44.70 -25.20
CA ILE A 461 -23.35 -43.26 -24.85
C ILE A 461 -22.31 -42.44 -25.65
N ARG A 462 -21.17 -43.05 -26.02
CA ARG A 462 -20.17 -42.42 -26.92
C ARG A 462 -20.67 -42.13 -28.34
N ARG A 463 -21.88 -42.56 -28.72
CA ARG A 463 -22.48 -42.25 -30.02
C ARG A 463 -22.96 -40.79 -30.15
N TYR A 464 -23.10 -40.06 -29.05
CA TYR A 464 -23.43 -38.63 -29.09
C TYR A 464 -22.19 -37.81 -29.46
N ARG A 465 -22.32 -36.94 -30.48
CA ARG A 465 -21.22 -36.14 -31.04
C ARG A 465 -20.45 -35.33 -29.99
N LEU A 466 -21.14 -34.75 -29.00
CA LEU A 466 -20.53 -34.00 -27.90
C LEU A 466 -19.66 -34.87 -26.98
N VAL A 467 -20.01 -36.14 -26.79
CA VAL A 467 -19.26 -37.09 -25.95
C VAL A 467 -18.01 -37.60 -26.68
N ASP A 468 -18.10 -37.81 -28.00
CA ASP A 468 -16.92 -38.13 -28.82
C ASP A 468 -15.96 -36.93 -28.92
N ASP A 469 -16.50 -35.71 -29.09
CA ASP A 469 -15.70 -34.47 -29.09
C ASP A 469 -15.00 -34.25 -27.74
N ALA A 470 -15.65 -34.53 -26.61
CA ALA A 470 -15.03 -34.48 -25.29
C ALA A 470 -13.95 -35.57 -25.08
N ALA A 471 -14.17 -36.78 -25.59
CA ALA A 471 -13.16 -37.84 -25.57
C ALA A 471 -11.96 -37.50 -26.47
N PHE A 472 -12.18 -36.78 -27.56
CA PHE A 472 -11.14 -36.32 -28.48
C PHE A 472 -10.21 -35.27 -27.84
N LEU A 473 -10.69 -34.45 -26.88
CA LEU A 473 -9.85 -33.50 -26.13
C LEU A 473 -8.70 -34.17 -25.37
N PHE A 474 -8.89 -35.38 -24.83
CA PHE A 474 -7.80 -36.13 -24.20
C PHE A 474 -6.75 -36.62 -25.19
N ARG A 475 -7.10 -36.75 -26.48
CA ARG A 475 -6.14 -37.06 -27.55
C ARG A 475 -5.21 -35.87 -27.82
N PHE A 476 -5.70 -34.63 -27.72
CA PHE A 476 -4.88 -33.40 -27.87
C PHE A 476 -3.73 -33.34 -26.87
N ILE A 477 -3.95 -33.81 -25.64
CA ILE A 477 -2.91 -33.89 -24.60
C ILE A 477 -1.77 -34.82 -25.05
N SER A 478 -2.09 -35.92 -25.72
CA SER A 478 -1.12 -36.94 -26.12
C SER A 478 -0.50 -36.74 -27.52
N LYS A 479 -1.26 -36.17 -28.46
CA LYS A 479 -0.90 -36.03 -29.88
C LYS A 479 -1.46 -34.72 -30.45
N PRO A 480 -0.88 -33.57 -30.07
CA PRO A 480 -1.42 -32.26 -30.42
C PRO A 480 -1.36 -31.98 -31.93
N ALA A 481 -0.22 -32.23 -32.59
CA ALA A 481 -0.04 -31.91 -34.02
C ALA A 481 -1.03 -32.68 -34.92
N ASP A 482 -1.14 -34.00 -34.75
CA ASP A 482 -2.14 -34.82 -35.46
C ASP A 482 -3.55 -34.27 -35.25
N SER A 483 -3.87 -33.88 -34.01
CA SER A 483 -5.22 -33.42 -33.63
C SER A 483 -5.58 -32.08 -34.27
N PHE A 484 -4.63 -31.17 -34.46
CA PHE A 484 -4.85 -29.93 -35.21
C PHE A 484 -4.96 -30.16 -36.72
N SER A 485 -4.23 -31.15 -37.27
CA SER A 485 -4.38 -31.54 -38.68
C SER A 485 -5.79 -32.04 -39.00
N TYR A 486 -6.41 -32.82 -38.09
CA TYR A 486 -7.82 -33.27 -38.22
C TYR A 486 -8.86 -32.13 -38.15
N ILE A 487 -8.55 -31.03 -37.48
CA ILE A 487 -9.40 -29.83 -37.49
C ILE A 487 -9.31 -29.15 -38.86
N LYS A 488 -8.09 -29.02 -39.41
CA LYS A 488 -7.85 -28.40 -40.72
C LYS A 488 -8.54 -29.15 -41.87
N THR A 489 -8.56 -30.48 -41.85
CA THR A 489 -9.26 -31.29 -42.87
C THR A 489 -10.79 -31.27 -42.72
N GLY A 490 -11.31 -30.64 -41.66
CA GLY A 490 -12.75 -30.54 -41.38
C GLY A 490 -13.37 -31.84 -40.88
N GLU A 491 -12.56 -32.87 -40.56
CA GLU A 491 -13.02 -34.18 -40.11
C GLU A 491 -13.56 -34.14 -38.67
N ARG A 492 -13.09 -33.20 -37.84
CA ARG A 492 -13.49 -33.03 -36.43
C ARG A 492 -13.50 -31.56 -35.99
N GLY A 493 -14.30 -31.23 -34.97
CA GLY A 493 -14.38 -29.87 -34.40
C GLY A 493 -15.66 -29.10 -34.80
N SER A 494 -16.55 -28.90 -33.83
CA SER A 494 -17.74 -28.05 -33.97
C SER A 494 -17.46 -26.65 -33.44
N LEU A 495 -17.90 -25.61 -34.17
CA LEU A 495 -17.81 -24.22 -33.70
C LEU A 495 -18.56 -24.03 -32.37
N GLY A 496 -19.72 -24.68 -32.20
CA GLY A 496 -20.48 -24.59 -30.96
C GLY A 496 -19.75 -25.21 -29.76
N PHE A 497 -18.97 -26.27 -29.98
CA PHE A 497 -18.15 -26.87 -28.94
C PHE A 497 -16.94 -26.01 -28.60
N ALA A 498 -16.29 -25.39 -29.60
CA ALA A 498 -15.20 -24.43 -29.38
C ALA A 498 -15.66 -23.20 -28.56
N LEU A 499 -16.83 -22.65 -28.86
CA LEU A 499 -17.45 -21.60 -28.05
C LEU A 499 -17.75 -22.09 -26.62
N GLY A 500 -18.18 -23.34 -26.46
CA GLY A 500 -18.35 -23.97 -25.15
C GLY A 500 -17.06 -24.07 -24.35
N ILE A 501 -15.92 -24.38 -24.99
CA ILE A 501 -14.61 -24.37 -24.33
C ILE A 501 -14.21 -22.96 -23.92
N TYR A 502 -14.41 -21.94 -24.76
CA TYR A 502 -14.14 -20.55 -24.36
C TYR A 502 -14.96 -20.12 -23.16
N LEU A 503 -16.27 -20.41 -23.17
CA LEU A 503 -17.13 -20.13 -22.04
C LEU A 503 -16.64 -20.85 -20.79
N TRP A 504 -16.27 -22.14 -20.92
CA TRP A 504 -15.74 -22.91 -19.79
C TRP A 504 -14.41 -22.36 -19.27
N VAL A 505 -13.48 -21.94 -20.14
CA VAL A 505 -12.23 -21.29 -19.73
C VAL A 505 -12.52 -20.00 -18.94
N ILE A 506 -13.46 -19.17 -19.41
CA ILE A 506 -13.88 -17.96 -18.71
C ILE A 506 -14.50 -18.32 -17.35
N VAL A 507 -15.38 -19.33 -17.30
CA VAL A 507 -15.97 -19.81 -16.05
C VAL A 507 -14.90 -20.31 -15.08
N VAL A 508 -13.96 -21.12 -15.53
CA VAL A 508 -12.84 -21.62 -14.71
C VAL A 508 -11.96 -20.49 -14.23
N TYR A 509 -11.70 -19.49 -15.07
CA TYR A 509 -10.97 -18.29 -14.69
C TYR A 509 -11.72 -17.52 -13.59
N VAL A 510 -13.00 -17.21 -13.77
CA VAL A 510 -13.81 -16.53 -12.74
C VAL A 510 -13.88 -17.36 -11.46
N LEU A 511 -14.11 -18.67 -11.55
CA LEU A 511 -14.09 -19.57 -10.41
C LEU A 511 -12.74 -19.56 -9.69
N SER A 512 -11.63 -19.40 -10.41
CA SER A 512 -10.30 -19.28 -9.79
C SER A 512 -10.17 -18.02 -8.93
N LEU A 513 -10.88 -16.93 -9.25
CA LEU A 513 -10.89 -15.72 -8.44
C LEU A 513 -11.65 -15.90 -7.12
N TYR A 514 -12.68 -16.76 -7.10
CA TYR A 514 -13.54 -16.96 -5.93
C TYR A 514 -13.16 -18.16 -5.06
N LEU A 515 -12.73 -19.25 -5.68
CA LEU A 515 -12.56 -20.55 -5.02
C LEU A 515 -11.11 -20.88 -4.71
N MET A 516 -10.14 -20.09 -5.18
CA MET A 516 -8.74 -20.30 -4.81
C MET A 516 -8.55 -20.04 -3.32
N GLY A 517 -7.74 -20.88 -2.66
CA GLY A 517 -7.48 -20.80 -1.23
C GLY A 517 -6.92 -19.42 -0.86
N PHE A 518 -7.38 -18.87 0.27
CA PHE A 518 -7.04 -17.52 0.72
C PHE A 518 -5.55 -17.15 0.62
N PRO A 519 -4.58 -18.01 1.02
CA PRO A 519 -3.16 -17.67 0.90
C PRO A 519 -2.70 -17.41 -0.55
N PHE A 520 -3.35 -18.03 -1.53
CA PHE A 520 -2.96 -17.99 -2.94
C PHE A 520 -3.89 -17.12 -3.81
N ASN A 521 -5.04 -16.71 -3.28
CA ASN A 521 -6.02 -15.91 -4.01
C ASN A 521 -5.52 -14.47 -4.16
N ALA A 522 -5.63 -13.85 -5.33
CA ALA A 522 -5.24 -12.44 -5.49
C ALA A 522 -6.07 -11.50 -4.60
N TYR A 523 -7.33 -11.84 -4.33
CA TYR A 523 -8.26 -11.04 -3.54
C TYR A 523 -8.47 -11.66 -2.16
N ALA A 524 -8.50 -10.82 -1.12
CA ALA A 524 -8.81 -11.27 0.24
C ALA A 524 -10.32 -11.59 0.37
N TYR A 525 -11.15 -10.79 -0.31
CA TYR A 525 -12.60 -10.90 -0.25
C TYR A 525 -13.27 -10.94 -1.62
N PRO A 526 -14.37 -11.71 -1.77
CA PRO A 526 -15.22 -11.71 -2.95
C PRO A 526 -15.74 -10.34 -3.38
N SER A 527 -15.91 -9.39 -2.45
CA SER A 527 -16.41 -8.04 -2.71
C SER A 527 -15.40 -7.13 -3.43
N GLN A 528 -14.12 -7.46 -3.37
CA GLN A 528 -13.06 -6.73 -4.11
C GLN A 528 -13.05 -7.11 -5.60
N ILE A 529 -13.74 -8.19 -5.98
CA ILE A 529 -13.75 -8.72 -7.35
C ILE A 529 -14.81 -7.99 -8.17
N ARG A 530 -14.35 -7.21 -9.16
CA ARG A 530 -15.19 -6.57 -10.17
C ARG A 530 -15.42 -7.53 -11.34
N VAL A 531 -16.34 -8.48 -11.15
CA VAL A 531 -16.60 -9.59 -12.09
C VAL A 531 -16.83 -9.10 -13.52
N GLU A 532 -17.48 -7.95 -13.68
CA GLU A 532 -17.73 -7.38 -15.00
C GLU A 532 -16.43 -7.14 -15.77
N ASN A 533 -15.41 -6.59 -15.11
CA ASN A 533 -14.11 -6.33 -15.71
C ASN A 533 -13.35 -7.63 -15.95
N GLU A 534 -13.37 -8.54 -14.97
CA GLU A 534 -12.67 -9.82 -15.03
C GLU A 534 -13.22 -10.75 -16.12
N ILE A 535 -14.50 -10.65 -16.49
CA ILE A 535 -15.06 -11.41 -17.63
C ILE A 535 -14.69 -10.78 -18.97
N ILE A 536 -14.69 -9.44 -19.05
CA ILE A 536 -14.41 -8.72 -20.31
C ILE A 536 -12.96 -8.95 -20.76
N VAL A 537 -12.00 -8.92 -19.84
CA VAL A 537 -10.57 -9.06 -20.16
C VAL A 537 -10.25 -10.33 -20.97
N PRO A 538 -10.60 -11.57 -20.54
CA PRO A 538 -10.32 -12.78 -21.31
C PRO A 538 -11.10 -12.82 -22.63
N ILE A 539 -12.34 -12.30 -22.68
CA ILE A 539 -13.11 -12.22 -23.94
C ILE A 539 -12.38 -11.34 -24.95
N VAL A 540 -11.94 -10.14 -24.53
CA VAL A 540 -11.21 -9.20 -25.37
C VAL A 540 -9.87 -9.79 -25.81
N LEU A 541 -9.10 -10.39 -24.89
CA LEU A 541 -7.81 -11.01 -25.21
C LEU A 541 -7.96 -12.16 -26.23
N LEU A 542 -8.92 -13.06 -26.02
CA LEU A 542 -9.19 -14.17 -26.94
C LEU A 542 -9.72 -13.66 -28.29
N GLY A 543 -10.57 -12.63 -28.28
CA GLY A 543 -11.05 -11.97 -29.50
C GLY A 543 -9.92 -11.34 -30.30
N LEU A 544 -9.07 -10.55 -29.63
CA LEU A 544 -7.90 -9.92 -30.23
C LEU A 544 -6.93 -10.95 -30.78
N TRP A 545 -6.66 -12.03 -30.04
CA TRP A 545 -5.81 -13.12 -30.50
C TRP A 545 -6.36 -13.74 -31.79
N ASN A 546 -7.63 -14.15 -31.82
CA ASN A 546 -8.23 -14.79 -32.99
C ASN A 546 -8.23 -13.85 -34.21
N VAL A 547 -8.61 -12.58 -34.01
CA VAL A 547 -8.66 -11.57 -35.08
C VAL A 547 -7.25 -11.26 -35.60
N ALA A 548 -6.31 -10.95 -34.71
CA ALA A 548 -4.94 -10.63 -35.10
C ALA A 548 -4.23 -11.81 -35.75
N ASN A 549 -4.39 -13.02 -35.20
CA ASN A 549 -3.76 -14.22 -35.74
C ASN A 549 -4.28 -14.53 -37.15
N TYR A 550 -5.60 -14.42 -37.35
CA TYR A 550 -6.18 -14.54 -38.68
C TYR A 550 -5.65 -13.45 -39.64
N LEU A 551 -5.73 -12.17 -39.28
CA LEU A 551 -5.28 -11.07 -40.15
C LEU A 551 -3.81 -11.21 -40.55
N VAL A 552 -2.93 -11.49 -39.59
CA VAL A 552 -1.49 -11.67 -39.85
C VAL A 552 -1.23 -12.90 -40.73
N SER A 553 -1.99 -13.99 -40.51
CA SER A 553 -1.88 -15.18 -41.35
C SER A 553 -2.31 -14.93 -42.79
N THR A 554 -3.35 -14.12 -43.03
CA THR A 554 -3.79 -13.78 -44.40
C THR A 554 -2.77 -12.96 -45.19
N ILE A 555 -1.94 -12.19 -44.49
CA ILE A 555 -0.84 -11.41 -45.09
C ILE A 555 0.41 -12.28 -45.31
N SER A 556 0.58 -13.34 -44.52
CA SER A 556 1.76 -14.20 -44.52
C SER A 556 1.49 -15.54 -45.19
N ASP A 557 0.65 -15.57 -46.23
CA ASP A 557 0.29 -16.75 -47.03
C ASP A 557 -0.19 -17.98 -46.24
N GLY A 558 -0.83 -17.76 -45.08
CA GLY A 558 -1.35 -18.85 -44.25
C GLY A 558 -2.60 -19.52 -44.84
N GLU A 559 -2.65 -20.85 -44.78
CA GLU A 559 -3.73 -21.65 -45.38
C GLU A 559 -5.01 -21.76 -44.54
N GLY A 560 -4.95 -21.42 -43.25
CA GLY A 560 -6.03 -21.61 -42.27
C GLY A 560 -7.21 -20.64 -42.45
N ARG A 561 -8.45 -21.14 -42.30
CA ARG A 561 -9.66 -20.29 -42.31
C ARG A 561 -9.94 -19.72 -40.92
N VAL A 562 -10.73 -18.64 -40.85
CA VAL A 562 -11.19 -18.04 -39.57
C VAL A 562 -11.77 -19.10 -38.62
N ARG A 563 -12.61 -19.99 -39.16
CA ARG A 563 -13.22 -21.08 -38.39
C ARG A 563 -12.17 -21.99 -37.75
N ASP A 564 -11.10 -22.30 -38.47
CA ASP A 564 -10.06 -23.23 -38.02
C ASP A 564 -9.23 -22.57 -36.90
N VAL A 565 -8.90 -21.29 -37.05
CA VAL A 565 -8.19 -20.50 -36.02
C VAL A 565 -9.01 -20.43 -34.72
N VAL A 566 -10.31 -20.19 -34.80
CA VAL A 566 -11.21 -20.11 -33.64
C VAL A 566 -11.32 -21.47 -32.94
N ILE A 567 -11.53 -22.55 -33.69
CA ILE A 567 -11.63 -23.90 -33.12
C ILE A 567 -10.25 -24.31 -32.54
N GLY A 568 -9.17 -24.12 -33.28
CA GLY A 568 -7.82 -24.44 -32.84
C GLY A 568 -7.42 -23.70 -31.57
N THR A 569 -7.69 -22.39 -31.50
CA THR A 569 -7.41 -21.59 -30.31
C THR A 569 -8.19 -22.09 -29.10
N ALA A 570 -9.50 -22.35 -29.23
CA ALA A 570 -10.31 -22.88 -28.12
C ALA A 570 -9.75 -24.21 -27.59
N TYR A 571 -9.40 -25.14 -28.48
CA TYR A 571 -8.84 -26.44 -28.09
C TYR A 571 -7.43 -26.30 -27.49
N SER A 572 -6.66 -25.29 -27.88
CA SER A 572 -5.34 -25.02 -27.31
C SER A 572 -5.40 -24.61 -25.83
N LEU A 573 -6.54 -24.06 -25.37
CA LEU A 573 -6.79 -23.70 -23.97
C LEU A 573 -7.24 -24.88 -23.12
N PHE A 574 -7.40 -26.07 -23.70
CA PHE A 574 -7.88 -27.25 -22.98
C PHE A 574 -7.02 -27.64 -21.75
N PRO A 575 -5.67 -27.56 -21.77
CA PRO A 575 -4.88 -27.82 -20.57
C PRO A 575 -5.28 -26.93 -19.39
N TYR A 576 -5.53 -25.64 -19.63
CA TYR A 576 -6.03 -24.72 -18.61
C TYR A 576 -7.43 -25.12 -18.12
N ALA A 577 -8.36 -25.33 -19.04
CA ALA A 577 -9.74 -25.75 -18.75
C ALA A 577 -9.83 -27.04 -17.91
N LEU A 578 -8.90 -27.98 -18.10
CA LEU A 578 -8.89 -29.28 -17.45
C LEU A 578 -8.19 -29.24 -16.08
N PHE A 579 -6.98 -28.66 -16.01
CA PHE A 579 -6.13 -28.77 -14.84
C PHE A 579 -6.31 -27.64 -13.83
N MET A 580 -6.78 -26.46 -14.25
CA MET A 580 -6.97 -25.34 -13.33
C MET A 580 -8.00 -25.64 -12.22
N PRO A 581 -9.15 -26.31 -12.46
CA PRO A 581 -10.05 -26.73 -11.39
C PRO A 581 -9.39 -27.62 -10.32
N LEU A 582 -8.43 -28.47 -10.73
CA LEU A 582 -7.65 -29.28 -9.80
C LEU A 582 -6.69 -28.42 -8.97
N VAL A 583 -6.02 -27.44 -9.60
CA VAL A 583 -5.17 -26.48 -8.88
C VAL A 583 -5.97 -25.65 -7.88
N ILE A 584 -7.18 -25.21 -8.25
CA ILE A 584 -8.11 -24.52 -7.34
C ILE A 584 -8.41 -25.40 -6.12
N ALA A 585 -8.79 -26.67 -6.33
CA ALA A 585 -9.06 -27.59 -5.23
C ALA A 585 -7.82 -27.81 -4.34
N LEU A 586 -6.64 -28.01 -4.93
CA LEU A 586 -5.39 -28.18 -4.20
C LEU A 586 -5.02 -26.94 -3.39
N SER A 587 -5.24 -25.74 -3.92
CA SER A 587 -4.92 -24.48 -3.23
C SER A 587 -5.65 -24.28 -1.90
N ASN A 588 -6.79 -24.95 -1.69
CA ASN A 588 -7.54 -24.91 -0.42
C ASN A 588 -6.99 -25.85 0.66
N VAL A 589 -6.09 -26.76 0.28
CA VAL A 589 -5.48 -27.76 1.18
C VAL A 589 -4.02 -27.43 1.47
N LEU A 590 -3.38 -26.65 0.59
CA LEU A 590 -1.97 -26.29 0.69
C LEU A 590 -1.73 -25.03 1.53
N THR A 591 -0.54 -24.95 2.08
CA THR A 591 0.00 -23.80 2.84
C THR A 591 1.02 -23.05 1.99
N LEU A 592 1.42 -21.84 2.38
CA LEU A 592 2.44 -21.06 1.68
C LEU A 592 3.81 -21.77 1.63
N ASN A 593 4.12 -22.64 2.59
CA ASN A 593 5.32 -23.49 2.53
C ASN A 593 5.30 -24.45 1.32
N GLU A 594 4.12 -24.74 0.79
CA GLU A 594 3.89 -25.56 -0.41
C GLU A 594 3.47 -24.72 -1.62
N ALA A 595 3.65 -23.39 -1.57
CA ALA A 595 3.27 -22.50 -2.67
C ALA A 595 3.93 -22.89 -4.00
N PHE A 596 5.12 -23.50 -3.95
CA PHE A 596 5.80 -24.01 -5.14
C PHE A 596 4.95 -25.02 -5.92
N LEU A 597 4.11 -25.84 -5.27
CA LEU A 597 3.26 -26.82 -5.96
C LEU A 597 2.19 -26.14 -6.80
N VAL A 598 1.55 -25.11 -6.24
CA VAL A 598 0.54 -24.31 -6.93
C VAL A 598 1.18 -23.54 -8.08
N SER A 599 2.28 -22.81 -7.82
CA SER A 599 2.96 -21.99 -8.83
C SER A 599 3.58 -22.82 -9.94
N PHE A 600 4.24 -23.94 -9.62
CA PHE A 600 4.76 -24.89 -10.61
C PHE A 600 3.65 -25.47 -11.48
N SER A 601 2.51 -25.87 -10.88
CA SER A 601 1.37 -26.40 -11.63
C SER A 601 0.80 -25.35 -12.58
N GLN A 602 0.67 -24.10 -12.13
CA GLN A 602 0.22 -22.99 -12.98
C GLN A 602 1.21 -22.71 -14.12
N GLN A 603 2.51 -22.67 -13.84
CA GLN A 603 3.55 -22.49 -14.87
C GLN A 603 3.53 -23.62 -15.89
N LEU A 604 3.34 -24.86 -15.46
CA LEU A 604 3.19 -26.01 -16.35
C LEU A 604 1.94 -25.87 -17.22
N ILE A 605 0.80 -25.49 -16.65
CA ILE A 605 -0.46 -25.28 -17.38
C ILE A 605 -0.32 -24.17 -18.43
N TRP A 606 0.26 -23.02 -18.06
CA TRP A 606 0.46 -21.90 -18.98
C TRP A 606 1.48 -22.23 -20.07
N GLY A 607 2.60 -22.86 -19.70
CA GLY A 607 3.61 -23.33 -20.65
C GLY A 607 3.04 -24.35 -21.64
N TRP A 608 2.22 -25.29 -21.17
CA TRP A 608 1.52 -26.24 -22.02
C TRP A 608 0.52 -25.54 -22.94
N THR A 609 -0.30 -24.62 -22.41
CA THR A 609 -1.25 -23.85 -23.22
C THR A 609 -0.54 -23.03 -24.31
N GLY A 610 0.59 -22.40 -23.98
CA GLY A 610 1.43 -21.69 -24.94
C GLY A 610 2.02 -22.60 -26.01
N LEU A 611 2.49 -23.79 -25.63
CA LEU A 611 2.96 -24.80 -26.57
C LEU A 611 1.83 -25.27 -27.50
N MET A 612 0.61 -25.46 -26.98
CA MET A 612 -0.56 -25.84 -27.78
C MET A 612 -0.91 -24.74 -28.79
N LEU A 613 -0.91 -23.47 -28.37
CA LEU A 613 -1.14 -22.34 -29.27
C LEU A 613 -0.05 -22.25 -30.36
N PHE A 614 1.21 -22.50 -30.02
CA PHE A 614 2.31 -22.54 -30.99
C PHE A 614 2.10 -23.64 -32.04
N ILE A 615 1.79 -24.86 -31.59
CA ILE A 615 1.51 -26.00 -32.50
C ILE A 615 0.27 -25.70 -33.34
N MET A 616 -0.76 -25.10 -32.75
CA MET A 616 -1.98 -24.73 -33.46
C MET A 616 -1.69 -23.79 -34.63
N VAL A 617 -0.96 -22.68 -34.40
CA VAL A 617 -0.60 -21.73 -35.48
C VAL A 617 0.20 -22.45 -36.57
N ARG A 618 1.17 -23.28 -36.16
CA ARG A 618 2.01 -24.04 -37.10
C ARG A 618 1.19 -24.96 -38.00
N GLU A 619 0.35 -25.82 -37.42
CA GLU A 619 -0.36 -26.86 -38.16
C GLU A 619 -1.55 -26.31 -38.97
N ILE A 620 -2.29 -25.35 -38.41
CA ILE A 620 -3.47 -24.77 -39.08
C ILE A 620 -3.04 -23.95 -40.31
N HIS A 621 -1.98 -23.15 -40.18
CA HIS A 621 -1.50 -22.31 -41.28
C HIS A 621 -0.41 -22.97 -42.14
N ASN A 622 0.02 -24.20 -41.79
CA ASN A 622 1.06 -24.96 -42.50
C ASN A 622 2.43 -24.25 -42.52
N TYR A 623 2.82 -23.64 -41.41
CA TYR A 623 4.09 -22.92 -41.31
C TYR A 623 5.25 -23.81 -40.87
N THR A 624 6.47 -23.41 -41.24
CA THR A 624 7.70 -23.91 -40.60
C THR A 624 7.86 -23.33 -39.20
N LEU A 625 8.79 -23.88 -38.40
CA LEU A 625 9.04 -23.38 -37.03
C LEU A 625 9.46 -21.90 -36.99
N SER A 626 10.29 -21.47 -37.95
CA SER A 626 10.77 -20.08 -38.05
C SER A 626 9.64 -19.12 -38.46
N GLU A 627 8.82 -19.54 -39.42
CA GLU A 627 7.66 -18.77 -39.87
C GLU A 627 6.61 -18.64 -38.77
N THR A 628 6.33 -19.73 -38.05
CA THR A 628 5.40 -19.73 -36.91
C THR A 628 5.82 -18.71 -35.84
N THR A 629 7.11 -18.73 -35.47
CA THR A 629 7.65 -17.80 -34.47
C THR A 629 7.50 -16.34 -34.93
N THR A 630 7.84 -16.06 -36.19
CA THR A 630 7.71 -14.73 -36.79
C THR A 630 6.25 -14.27 -36.86
N ASN A 631 5.35 -15.18 -37.23
CA ASN A 631 3.92 -14.91 -37.33
C ASN A 631 3.30 -14.61 -35.95
N ILE A 632 3.66 -15.37 -34.91
CA ILE A 632 3.20 -15.11 -33.54
C ILE A 632 3.69 -13.75 -33.05
N LEU A 633 4.96 -13.39 -33.31
CA LEU A 633 5.48 -12.06 -32.93
C LEU A 633 4.71 -10.93 -33.65
N ARG A 634 4.42 -11.09 -34.94
CA ARG A 634 3.58 -10.14 -35.70
C ARG A 634 2.15 -10.10 -35.16
N THR A 635 1.57 -11.24 -34.81
CA THR A 635 0.23 -11.35 -34.20
C THR A 635 0.16 -10.57 -32.91
N LEU A 636 1.12 -10.75 -32.00
CA LEU A 636 1.19 -10.02 -30.74
C LEU A 636 1.36 -8.51 -30.97
N PHE A 637 2.21 -8.12 -31.93
CA PHE A 637 2.35 -6.72 -32.32
C PHE A 637 1.03 -6.13 -32.86
N THR A 638 0.31 -6.87 -33.70
CA THR A 638 -1.00 -6.48 -34.21
C THR A 638 -2.04 -6.38 -33.10
N MET A 639 -2.04 -7.27 -32.10
CA MET A 639 -2.92 -7.15 -30.93
C MET A 639 -2.67 -5.86 -30.16
N VAL A 640 -1.41 -5.49 -29.94
CA VAL A 640 -1.04 -4.23 -29.28
C VAL A 640 -1.53 -3.04 -30.10
N MET A 641 -1.30 -3.05 -31.42
CA MET A 641 -1.75 -2.00 -32.32
C MET A 641 -3.28 -1.85 -32.31
N LEU A 642 -4.02 -2.96 -32.43
CA LEU A 642 -5.50 -2.96 -32.39
C LEU A 642 -6.02 -2.44 -31.03
N SER A 643 -5.39 -2.84 -29.93
CA SER A 643 -5.75 -2.37 -28.59
C SER A 643 -5.50 -0.87 -28.44
N LEU A 644 -4.37 -0.38 -28.93
CA LEU A 644 -4.05 1.05 -28.92
C LEU A 644 -5.05 1.85 -29.77
N THR A 645 -5.39 1.37 -30.97
CA THR A 645 -6.38 2.01 -31.83
C THR A 645 -7.76 2.02 -31.15
N ALA A 646 -8.20 0.90 -30.57
CA ALA A 646 -9.46 0.82 -29.85
C ALA A 646 -9.50 1.78 -28.65
N TYR A 647 -8.39 1.91 -27.91
CA TYR A 647 -8.27 2.84 -26.79
C TYR A 647 -8.33 4.31 -27.26
N ILE A 648 -7.65 4.67 -28.34
CA ILE A 648 -7.73 6.01 -28.93
C ILE A 648 -9.16 6.32 -29.37
N LEU A 649 -9.82 5.38 -30.04
CA LEU A 649 -11.21 5.55 -30.45
C LEU A 649 -12.13 5.71 -29.24
N TYR A 650 -11.96 4.89 -28.20
CA TYR A 650 -12.71 5.00 -26.95
C TYR A 650 -12.57 6.40 -26.33
N LEU A 651 -11.35 6.93 -26.24
CA LEU A 651 -11.11 8.29 -25.73
C LEU A 651 -11.79 9.35 -26.59
N LEU A 652 -11.67 9.27 -27.92
CA LEU A 652 -12.26 10.23 -28.85
C LEU A 652 -13.80 10.20 -28.81
N PHE A 653 -14.40 9.01 -28.77
CA PHE A 653 -15.85 8.87 -28.64
C PHE A 653 -16.36 9.33 -27.27
N GLY A 654 -15.61 9.08 -26.19
CA GLY A 654 -15.93 9.61 -24.87
C GLY A 654 -16.01 11.13 -24.88
N GLN A 655 -14.99 11.80 -25.42
CA GLN A 655 -14.98 13.27 -25.58
C GLN A 655 -16.14 13.77 -26.44
N LEU A 656 -16.49 13.06 -27.51
CA LEU A 656 -17.62 13.42 -28.37
C LEU A 656 -18.96 13.29 -27.63
N ILE A 657 -19.15 12.22 -26.85
CA ILE A 657 -20.35 12.01 -26.05
C ILE A 657 -20.46 13.09 -24.97
N ASP A 658 -19.39 13.38 -24.25
CA ASP A 658 -19.36 14.44 -23.23
C ASP A 658 -19.70 15.80 -23.84
N PHE A 659 -19.17 16.10 -25.02
CA PHE A 659 -19.51 17.32 -25.77
C PHE A 659 -21.01 17.37 -26.12
N VAL A 660 -21.58 16.29 -26.64
CA VAL A 660 -23.02 16.22 -26.99
C VAL A 660 -23.90 16.32 -25.74
N VAL A 661 -23.54 15.64 -24.66
CA VAL A 661 -24.26 15.71 -23.37
C VAL A 661 -24.21 17.12 -22.81
N THR A 662 -23.06 17.79 -22.87
CA THR A 662 -22.91 19.18 -22.43
C THR A 662 -23.82 20.13 -23.24
N ILE A 663 -23.86 19.98 -24.57
CA ILE A 663 -24.79 20.75 -25.42
C ILE A 663 -26.24 20.48 -25.04
N TRP A 664 -26.60 19.22 -24.81
CA TRP A 664 -27.97 18.85 -24.43
C TRP A 664 -28.37 19.46 -23.08
N GLN A 665 -27.47 19.43 -22.10
CA GLN A 665 -27.68 20.05 -20.78
C GLN A 665 -27.82 21.57 -20.89
N GLU A 666 -27.02 22.23 -21.73
CA GLU A 666 -27.10 23.68 -21.94
C GLU A 666 -28.40 24.10 -22.62
N ILE A 667 -28.91 23.31 -23.57
CA ILE A 667 -30.22 23.53 -24.19
C ILE A 667 -31.35 23.32 -23.16
N GLY A 668 -31.24 22.31 -22.31
CA GLY A 668 -32.22 22.01 -21.26
C GLY A 668 -32.27 23.01 -20.09
N LEU A 669 -31.23 23.81 -19.89
CA LEU A 669 -31.18 24.89 -18.89
C LEU A 669 -31.68 26.24 -19.44
N ARG A 670 -31.82 26.38 -20.76
CA ARG A 670 -32.26 27.61 -21.45
C ARG A 670 -33.72 27.58 -21.92
N GLY A 671 -34.43 26.47 -21.72
CA GLY A 671 -35.89 26.34 -21.90
C GLY A 671 -36.55 26.04 -20.57
#